data_AF-A0AA36JLD6-F1
#
_entry.id   AF-A0AA36JLD6-F1
#
_cell.length_a   1.000
_cell.length_b   1.000
_cell.length_c   1.000
_cell.angle_alpha   90.00
_cell.angle_beta   90.00
_cell.angle_gamma   90.00
#
_symmetry.space_group_name_H-M   'P 1'
#
loop_
_entity.id
_entity.type
_entity.pdbx_description
1 polymer ?
#
loop_
_entity_poly.entity_id
_entity_poly.type
_entity_poly.pdbx_seq_one_letter_code
_entity_poly.pdbx_strand_id
1 'polypeptide(L)'
;MVSSEFGGALLAVNAIGTSGASIPAAMSLPDGYQRCSTIIEQFHHALDDASAEPGQVSKEVLLKVLHQLDCSWTLQRLDVVLNHCGACAGLKIDYGKFVQWLFHATSFSEYPVKKGSEKQRARFLREQWEPFQQEVQALLERTKARSAKGFSLHEIMPSNAILRSLMETCAALTTAWHGRANFSYVYEMFMDMAECDGHSAYLFQDIPQQRSDDGFVRVLDAGARKRLYTGSKSKAANQSTVLVGRLPQTTGESHIDNLQLPLLMRRHESLFLKVGHRIQQFLVRALRWKQKRILQKTGDPAAVKQTALKLQQDGEDSLALRLLAEHGSLLESYGQVPADVRGQADQFIADCLAPAQAELDEELDAFLQHCRKHPGRAYKSRVEHKLLLFKAFRSPDVRVLWRSEVESFTQHRYLAATWVRRVPLYLHDDTQLLVLRPAGAEECSRFRKNVFAYAESHGLGQSGGGWTDIYNPGSLMYELGSLLCVDEGAKLPNHFVVDIEKIVRDCMLLCPDDDALPGEVLHDAGQNPIVASSIGNTQHTQISKASVEEFPLMMQQQSPRWCGRLAAFLDIVQVGTSEDAFFVSAHTQQPDSKPLLEFFIQLRLDYMKAFGRSVDFNCTCHASTRGGFYVTLAPVACMRKIKVAAGQGCLGSDMDYLNPDSGDTVTKLGLPVATVDCSQGKGNVLCVTRELWERCLEGRALLSRLYDFNRKPGALAIAQHMLEKMLE
;
A
#
# COMPACT_ATOMS: atom_id res chain seq x y z
N MET A 1 -9.48 -44.31 16.68
CA MET A 1 -8.62 -43.95 15.54
C MET A 1 -7.79 -42.70 15.80
N VAL A 2 -8.29 -41.65 16.48
CA VAL A 2 -7.48 -40.48 16.89
C VAL A 2 -6.34 -40.85 17.87
N SER A 3 -6.50 -41.87 18.71
CA SER A 3 -5.50 -42.24 19.73
C SER A 3 -4.26 -42.97 19.21
N SER A 4 -4.28 -43.59 18.02
CA SER A 4 -3.13 -44.38 17.54
C SER A 4 -2.04 -43.53 16.86
N GLU A 5 -2.42 -42.43 16.21
CA GLU A 5 -1.46 -41.54 15.51
C GLU A 5 -0.95 -40.41 16.41
N PHE A 6 -1.80 -39.85 17.29
CA PHE A 6 -1.34 -38.95 18.36
C PHE A 6 -0.40 -39.67 19.33
N GLY A 7 -0.69 -40.95 19.60
CA GLY A 7 0.22 -41.87 20.27
C GLY A 7 1.55 -42.01 19.53
N GLY A 8 1.59 -41.97 18.19
CA GLY A 8 2.83 -42.04 17.40
C GLY A 8 3.75 -40.82 17.56
N ALA A 9 3.20 -39.60 17.51
CA ALA A 9 3.96 -38.38 17.76
C ALA A 9 4.45 -38.28 19.22
N LEU A 10 3.61 -38.71 20.17
CA LEU A 10 3.98 -38.80 21.58
C LEU A 10 4.97 -39.94 21.89
N LEU A 11 4.92 -41.05 21.15
CA LEU A 11 5.89 -42.15 21.26
C LEU A 11 7.29 -41.72 20.78
N ALA A 12 7.39 -40.82 19.81
CA ALA A 12 8.67 -40.21 19.43
C ALA A 12 9.26 -39.36 20.57
N VAL A 13 8.42 -38.61 21.30
CA VAL A 13 8.82 -37.90 22.54
C VAL A 13 9.16 -38.89 23.68
N ASN A 14 8.48 -40.04 23.74
CA ASN A 14 8.73 -41.12 24.70
C ASN A 14 10.12 -41.78 24.52
N ALA A 15 10.65 -41.81 23.30
CA ALA A 15 12.02 -42.25 23.01
C ALA A 15 13.06 -41.25 23.58
N ILE A 16 12.80 -39.95 23.53
CA ILE A 16 13.72 -38.92 24.05
C ILE A 16 13.87 -39.02 25.57
N GLY A 17 12.77 -39.24 26.29
CA GLY A 17 12.75 -39.35 27.76
C GLY A 17 13.44 -40.61 28.31
N THR A 18 13.74 -41.60 27.47
CA THR A 18 14.37 -42.87 27.88
C THR A 18 15.77 -43.08 27.30
N SER A 19 16.13 -42.44 26.17
CA SER A 19 17.40 -42.73 25.47
C SER A 19 18.27 -41.51 25.11
N GLY A 20 17.86 -40.26 25.39
CA GLY A 20 18.69 -39.08 25.13
C GLY A 20 19.05 -38.83 23.65
N ALA A 21 18.31 -39.41 22.70
CA ALA A 21 18.58 -39.31 21.26
C ALA A 21 17.81 -38.14 20.59
N SER A 22 18.38 -37.57 19.52
CA SER A 22 17.76 -36.54 18.68
C SER A 22 16.73 -37.11 17.70
N ILE A 23 15.75 -36.28 17.30
CA ILE A 23 14.57 -36.65 16.51
C ILE A 23 14.92 -36.81 15.02
N PRO A 24 14.46 -37.87 14.32
CA PRO A 24 14.54 -37.95 12.86
C PRO A 24 13.45 -37.11 12.17
N ALA A 25 13.82 -36.37 11.14
CA ALA A 25 12.93 -35.58 10.29
C ALA A 25 12.07 -36.47 9.37
N ALA A 26 10.93 -36.96 9.85
CA ALA A 26 10.02 -37.77 9.04
C ALA A 26 8.53 -37.52 9.38
N MET A 27 8.02 -36.32 9.10
CA MET A 27 6.57 -36.08 8.91
C MET A 27 6.36 -34.95 7.90
N SER A 28 6.50 -35.27 6.62
CA SER A 28 6.16 -34.37 5.50
C SER A 28 5.18 -35.07 4.55
N LEU A 29 3.91 -35.15 4.94
CA LEU A 29 2.81 -35.51 4.04
C LEU A 29 1.62 -34.53 4.26
N PRO A 30 0.99 -34.01 3.20
CA PRO A 30 -0.03 -32.94 3.28
C PRO A 30 -1.28 -33.29 4.12
N ASP A 31 -1.75 -34.54 4.04
CA ASP A 31 -2.94 -35.00 4.78
C ASP A 31 -2.71 -35.08 6.31
N GLY A 32 -1.45 -35.20 6.73
CA GLY A 32 -1.06 -35.18 8.14
C GLY A 32 -1.15 -33.79 8.76
N TYR A 33 -0.90 -32.73 7.98
CA TYR A 33 -0.85 -31.36 8.50
C TYR A 33 -2.24 -30.85 8.92
N GLN A 34 -3.27 -31.13 8.11
CA GLN A 34 -4.65 -30.69 8.39
C GLN A 34 -5.28 -31.45 9.58
N ARG A 35 -4.88 -32.71 9.78
CA ARG A 35 -5.28 -33.50 10.96
C ARG A 35 -4.50 -33.10 12.22
N CYS A 36 -3.20 -32.82 12.09
CA CYS A 36 -2.39 -32.26 13.18
C CYS A 36 -2.92 -30.90 13.63
N SER A 37 -3.35 -30.02 12.71
CA SER A 37 -3.93 -28.72 13.11
C SER A 37 -5.21 -28.91 13.93
N THR A 38 -6.08 -29.85 13.54
CA THR A 38 -7.32 -30.15 14.27
C THR A 38 -7.03 -30.64 15.70
N ILE A 39 -6.02 -31.49 15.87
CA ILE A 39 -5.65 -32.01 17.20
C ILE A 39 -4.98 -30.93 18.06
N ILE A 40 -4.14 -30.08 17.45
CA ILE A 40 -3.56 -28.89 18.13
C ILE A 40 -4.69 -27.95 18.58
N GLU A 41 -5.68 -27.69 17.73
CA GLU A 41 -6.85 -26.86 18.05
C GLU A 41 -7.68 -27.45 19.20
N GLN A 42 -7.95 -28.76 19.18
CA GLN A 42 -8.64 -29.45 20.27
C GLN A 42 -7.87 -29.43 21.59
N PHE A 43 -6.55 -29.62 21.53
CA PHE A 43 -5.68 -29.55 22.71
C PHE A 43 -5.64 -28.14 23.30
N HIS A 44 -5.60 -27.11 22.45
CA HIS A 44 -5.68 -25.72 22.88
C HIS A 44 -7.00 -25.39 23.56
N HIS A 45 -8.13 -25.74 22.94
CA HIS A 45 -9.45 -25.49 23.54
C HIS A 45 -9.59 -26.17 24.90
N ALA A 46 -9.13 -27.43 25.02
CA ALA A 46 -9.19 -28.15 26.29
C ALA A 46 -8.33 -27.50 27.39
N LEU A 47 -7.18 -26.92 27.04
CA LEU A 47 -6.31 -26.21 27.99
C LEU A 47 -6.85 -24.82 28.35
N ASP A 48 -7.39 -24.10 27.37
CA ASP A 48 -8.03 -22.79 27.57
C ASP A 48 -9.26 -22.90 28.48
N ASP A 49 -10.12 -23.88 28.24
CA ASP A 49 -11.33 -24.11 29.03
C ASP A 49 -11.02 -24.52 30.47
N ALA A 50 -9.94 -25.28 30.66
CA ALA A 50 -9.51 -25.76 31.97
C ALA A 50 -8.60 -24.76 32.71
N SER A 51 -8.14 -23.71 32.03
CA SER A 51 -7.26 -22.70 32.60
C SER A 51 -8.04 -21.65 33.40
N ALA A 52 -7.57 -21.38 34.62
CA ALA A 52 -8.04 -20.24 35.41
C ALA A 52 -7.40 -18.90 34.96
N GLU A 53 -6.24 -18.95 34.28
CA GLU A 53 -5.45 -17.78 33.89
C GLU A 53 -4.91 -17.94 32.46
N PRO A 54 -5.23 -17.03 31.51
CA PRO A 54 -4.86 -17.18 30.11
C PRO A 54 -3.37 -17.47 29.89
N GLY A 55 -3.04 -18.47 29.08
CA GLY A 55 -1.66 -18.86 28.79
C GLY A 55 -0.99 -19.73 29.86
N GLN A 56 -1.63 -19.94 31.02
CA GLN A 56 -1.10 -20.77 32.10
C GLN A 56 -2.06 -21.87 32.53
N VAL A 57 -1.53 -23.05 32.87
CA VAL A 57 -2.31 -24.15 33.44
C VAL A 57 -1.58 -24.72 34.64
N SER A 58 -2.34 -25.26 35.61
CA SER A 58 -1.72 -26.08 36.65
C SER A 58 -1.28 -27.41 36.06
N LYS A 59 -0.32 -28.05 36.72
CA LYS A 59 0.18 -29.36 36.31
C LYS A 59 -0.90 -30.44 36.34
N GLU A 60 -1.82 -30.35 37.29
CA GLU A 60 -2.96 -31.27 37.41
C GLU A 60 -3.94 -31.10 36.24
N VAL A 61 -4.19 -29.85 35.84
CA VAL A 61 -5.04 -29.53 34.68
C VAL A 61 -4.41 -30.05 33.40
N LEU A 62 -3.13 -29.76 33.16
CA LEU A 62 -2.42 -30.25 31.98
C LEU A 62 -2.38 -31.79 31.94
N LEU A 63 -2.11 -32.44 33.08
CA LEU A 63 -2.14 -33.89 33.19
C LEU A 63 -3.52 -34.43 32.85
N LYS A 64 -4.60 -33.80 33.35
CA LYS A 64 -5.98 -34.23 33.07
C LYS A 64 -6.29 -34.15 31.57
N VAL A 65 -5.90 -33.07 30.90
CA VAL A 65 -6.10 -32.92 29.44
C VAL A 65 -5.28 -33.95 28.67
N LEU A 66 -3.99 -34.12 28.99
CA LEU A 66 -3.13 -35.10 28.35
C LEU A 66 -3.62 -36.54 28.57
N HIS A 67 -4.11 -36.84 29.77
CA HIS A 67 -4.65 -38.15 30.13
C HIS A 67 -5.97 -38.47 29.41
N GLN A 68 -6.77 -37.46 29.08
CA GLN A 68 -7.96 -37.61 28.24
C GLN A 68 -7.62 -37.94 26.79
N LEU A 69 -6.48 -37.44 26.30
CA LEU A 69 -5.99 -37.73 24.95
C LEU A 69 -5.24 -39.07 24.87
N ASP A 70 -4.46 -39.38 25.90
CA ASP A 70 -3.76 -40.66 26.07
C ASP A 70 -3.59 -40.98 27.57
N CYS A 71 -4.28 -42.03 28.03
CA CYS A 71 -4.25 -42.45 29.43
C CYS A 71 -2.86 -42.94 29.91
N SER A 72 -1.90 -43.10 29.00
CA SER A 72 -0.51 -43.41 29.34
C SER A 72 0.23 -42.24 29.99
N TRP A 73 -0.32 -41.01 29.94
CA TRP A 73 0.24 -39.86 30.63
C TRP A 73 0.11 -40.00 32.16
N THR A 74 1.24 -39.96 32.84
CA THR A 74 1.36 -39.94 34.30
C THR A 74 2.02 -38.64 34.75
N LEU A 75 1.85 -38.29 36.04
CA LEU A 75 2.48 -37.11 36.62
C LEU A 75 4.01 -37.11 36.43
N GLN A 76 4.63 -38.29 36.61
CA GLN A 76 6.06 -38.48 36.44
C GLN A 76 6.52 -38.24 35.00
N ARG A 77 5.74 -38.70 34.01
CA ARG A 77 6.03 -38.42 32.59
C ARG A 77 5.89 -36.94 32.28
N LEU A 78 4.84 -36.32 32.80
CA LEU A 78 4.62 -34.89 32.65
C LEU A 78 5.77 -34.07 33.25
N ASP A 79 6.29 -34.45 34.42
CA ASP A 79 7.48 -33.81 35.01
C ASP A 79 8.70 -33.86 34.12
N VAL A 80 9.00 -35.04 33.56
CA VAL A 80 10.16 -35.22 32.67
C VAL A 80 10.02 -34.29 31.46
N VAL A 81 8.84 -34.25 30.85
CA VAL A 81 8.55 -33.42 29.67
C VAL A 81 8.64 -31.94 30.01
N LEU A 82 8.02 -31.51 31.11
CA LEU A 82 8.01 -30.12 31.54
C LEU A 82 9.41 -29.58 31.87
N ASN A 83 10.27 -30.43 32.45
CA ASN A 83 11.67 -30.09 32.72
C ASN A 83 12.47 -29.95 31.42
N HIS A 84 12.18 -30.75 30.39
CA HIS A 84 12.84 -30.65 29.09
C HIS A 84 12.38 -29.44 28.26
N CYS A 85 11.12 -29.04 28.38
CA CYS A 85 10.57 -27.94 27.60
C CYS A 85 10.82 -26.55 28.17
N GLY A 86 11.29 -26.45 29.42
CA GLY A 86 11.53 -25.17 30.09
C GLY A 86 10.27 -24.31 30.30
N ALA A 87 9.08 -24.90 30.22
CA ALA A 87 7.80 -24.19 30.31
C ALA A 87 7.29 -24.00 31.75
N CYS A 88 8.02 -24.49 32.75
CA CYS A 88 7.67 -24.33 34.16
C CYS A 88 8.24 -23.02 34.73
N ALA A 89 7.35 -22.12 35.16
CA ALA A 89 7.68 -20.97 36.00
C ALA A 89 7.02 -21.17 37.37
N GLY A 90 7.60 -22.04 38.21
CA GLY A 90 7.01 -22.40 39.50
C GLY A 90 5.86 -23.41 39.36
N LEU A 91 4.73 -23.19 40.06
CA LEU A 91 3.57 -24.09 40.07
C LEU A 91 2.67 -23.98 38.83
N LYS A 92 2.98 -23.04 37.92
CA LYS A 92 2.18 -22.77 36.72
C LYS A 92 3.01 -23.06 35.47
N ILE A 93 2.35 -23.69 34.51
CA ILE A 93 2.94 -24.10 33.24
C ILE A 93 2.46 -23.13 32.18
N ASP A 94 3.41 -22.51 31.47
CA ASP A 94 3.12 -21.78 30.24
C ASP A 94 2.79 -22.80 29.15
N TYR A 95 1.49 -23.07 28.92
CA TYR A 95 1.14 -24.10 27.95
C TYR A 95 1.42 -23.66 26.52
N GLY A 96 1.53 -22.36 26.23
CA GLY A 96 1.98 -21.89 24.93
C GLY A 96 3.39 -22.39 24.62
N LYS A 97 4.32 -22.24 25.57
CA LYS A 97 5.68 -22.81 25.47
C LYS A 97 5.68 -24.33 25.45
N PHE A 98 4.81 -24.98 26.22
CA PHE A 98 4.70 -26.43 26.23
C PHE A 98 4.26 -26.98 24.86
N VAL A 99 3.22 -26.39 24.27
CA VAL A 99 2.70 -26.76 22.95
C VAL A 99 3.77 -26.43 21.88
N GLN A 100 4.48 -25.29 21.99
CA GLN A 100 5.61 -24.96 21.14
C GLN A 100 6.69 -26.02 21.07
N TRP A 101 7.10 -26.44 22.25
CA TRP A 101 8.09 -27.49 22.38
C TRP A 101 7.58 -28.82 21.83
N LEU A 102 6.31 -29.16 22.09
CA LEU A 102 5.71 -30.43 21.67
C LEU A 102 5.63 -30.58 20.15
N PHE A 103 5.41 -29.48 19.42
CA PHE A 103 5.21 -29.50 17.97
C PHE A 103 6.41 -28.99 17.16
N HIS A 104 7.56 -28.71 17.81
CA HIS A 104 8.74 -28.12 17.17
C HIS A 104 8.45 -26.88 16.30
N ALA A 105 7.36 -26.18 16.60
CA ALA A 105 7.05 -24.94 15.92
C ALA A 105 8.07 -23.91 16.41
N THR A 106 8.93 -23.45 15.52
CA THR A 106 10.00 -22.48 15.84
C THR A 106 9.47 -21.13 16.34
N SER A 107 8.14 -20.94 16.39
CA SER A 107 7.48 -19.71 16.80
C SER A 107 6.03 -20.00 17.24
N PHE A 108 5.75 -20.15 18.54
CA PHE A 108 4.36 -20.17 19.05
C PHE A 108 3.75 -18.78 19.22
N SER A 109 4.43 -17.72 18.77
CA SER A 109 3.75 -16.48 18.42
C SER A 109 2.82 -16.63 17.20
N GLU A 110 2.72 -17.83 16.60
CA GLU A 110 1.99 -18.09 15.35
C GLU A 110 0.61 -18.74 15.51
N TYR A 111 0.14 -19.08 16.72
CA TYR A 111 -1.28 -19.42 16.84
C TYR A 111 -2.09 -18.12 16.85
N PRO A 112 -2.83 -17.81 15.78
CA PRO A 112 -3.45 -16.51 15.65
C PRO A 112 -4.48 -16.29 16.76
N VAL A 113 -4.48 -15.13 17.42
CA VAL A 113 -5.38 -14.82 18.55
C VAL A 113 -6.84 -15.03 18.16
N LYS A 114 -7.22 -14.82 16.89
CA LYS A 114 -8.58 -15.06 16.38
C LYS A 114 -9.07 -16.51 16.56
N LYS A 115 -8.14 -17.47 16.61
CA LYS A 115 -8.43 -18.88 16.88
C LYS A 115 -8.44 -19.23 18.38
N GLY A 116 -8.03 -18.31 19.25
CA GLY A 116 -8.02 -18.49 20.70
C GLY A 116 -9.42 -18.46 21.32
N SER A 117 -9.50 -18.68 22.63
CA SER A 117 -10.76 -18.59 23.38
C SER A 117 -11.36 -17.18 23.32
N GLU A 118 -12.68 -17.07 23.52
CA GLU A 118 -13.39 -15.78 23.56
C GLU A 118 -12.78 -14.81 24.59
N LYS A 119 -12.32 -15.32 25.74
CA LYS A 119 -11.62 -14.54 26.76
C LYS A 119 -10.30 -13.95 26.23
N GLN A 120 -9.51 -14.72 25.48
CA GLN A 120 -8.26 -14.23 24.88
C GLN A 120 -8.54 -13.16 23.82
N ARG A 121 -9.51 -13.40 22.94
CA ARG A 121 -9.92 -12.42 21.91
C ARG A 121 -10.41 -11.13 22.54
N ALA A 122 -11.33 -11.19 23.51
CA ALA A 122 -11.85 -10.03 24.21
C ALA A 122 -10.73 -9.26 24.95
N ARG A 123 -9.78 -9.97 25.55
CA ARG A 123 -8.61 -9.37 26.19
C ARG A 123 -7.72 -8.65 25.18
N PHE A 124 -7.39 -9.28 24.07
CA PHE A 124 -6.60 -8.67 23.00
C PHE A 124 -7.26 -7.40 22.46
N LEU A 125 -8.57 -7.48 22.16
CA LEU A 125 -9.33 -6.34 21.66
C LEU A 125 -9.29 -5.16 22.63
N ARG A 126 -9.55 -5.40 23.92
CA ARG A 126 -9.59 -4.35 24.95
C ARG A 126 -8.20 -3.80 25.30
N GLU A 127 -7.19 -4.66 25.44
CA GLU A 127 -5.89 -4.28 26.00
C GLU A 127 -4.87 -3.85 24.94
N GLN A 128 -5.07 -4.22 23.67
CA GLN A 128 -4.11 -3.96 22.60
C GLN A 128 -4.74 -3.24 21.41
N TRP A 129 -5.83 -3.78 20.84
CA TRP A 129 -6.41 -3.21 19.61
C TRP A 129 -7.11 -1.87 19.84
N GLU A 130 -8.01 -1.79 20.81
CA GLU A 130 -8.78 -0.58 21.10
C GLU A 130 -7.89 0.63 21.47
N PRO A 131 -6.85 0.51 22.32
CA PRO A 131 -5.90 1.60 22.55
C PRO A 131 -5.18 2.05 21.28
N PHE A 132 -4.80 1.12 20.41
CA PHE A 132 -4.18 1.44 19.13
C PHE A 132 -5.15 2.19 18.20
N GLN A 133 -6.41 1.77 18.12
CA GLN A 133 -7.45 2.48 17.36
C GLN A 133 -7.65 3.91 17.88
N GLN A 134 -7.68 4.11 19.20
CA GLN A 134 -7.80 5.44 19.80
C GLN A 134 -6.61 6.34 19.44
N GLU A 135 -5.39 5.81 19.40
CA GLU A 135 -4.19 6.55 18.97
C GLU A 135 -4.29 7.00 17.50
N VAL A 136 -4.65 6.08 16.59
CA VAL A 136 -4.79 6.39 15.16
C VAL A 136 -5.92 7.40 14.94
N GLN A 137 -7.06 7.22 15.61
CA GLN A 137 -8.20 8.14 15.52
C GLN A 137 -7.84 9.55 16.04
N ALA A 138 -7.09 9.65 17.14
CA ALA A 138 -6.63 10.93 17.67
C ALA A 138 -5.73 11.68 16.68
N LEU A 139 -4.90 10.94 15.91
CA LEU A 139 -4.11 11.53 14.83
C LEU A 139 -4.98 12.02 13.67
N LEU A 140 -5.98 11.27 13.26
CA LEU A 140 -6.93 11.69 12.22
C LEU A 140 -7.65 12.98 12.62
N GLU A 141 -8.18 13.04 13.84
CA GLU A 141 -8.85 14.24 14.35
C GLU A 141 -7.90 15.44 14.45
N ARG A 142 -6.64 15.20 14.80
CA ARG A 142 -5.60 16.25 14.78
C ARG A 142 -5.34 16.75 13.35
N THR A 143 -5.30 15.86 12.37
CA THR A 143 -5.12 16.21 10.96
C THR A 143 -6.30 17.02 10.42
N LYS A 144 -7.53 16.60 10.70
CA LYS A 144 -8.75 17.37 10.38
C LYS A 144 -8.71 18.76 11.03
N ALA A 145 -8.38 18.84 12.31
CA ALA A 145 -8.28 20.10 13.04
C ALA A 145 -7.21 21.04 12.46
N ARG A 146 -6.06 20.51 12.03
CA ARG A 146 -5.01 21.30 11.36
C ARG A 146 -5.46 21.83 10.00
N SER A 147 -6.13 20.99 9.21
CA SER A 147 -6.69 21.40 7.91
C SER A 147 -7.73 22.52 8.11
N ALA A 148 -8.66 22.35 9.04
CA ALA A 148 -9.67 23.36 9.39
C ALA A 148 -9.07 24.68 9.89
N LYS A 149 -7.93 24.63 10.59
CA LYS A 149 -7.18 25.82 11.05
C LYS A 149 -6.27 26.43 9.97
N GLY A 150 -6.28 25.93 8.74
CA GLY A 150 -5.54 26.51 7.62
C GLY A 150 -4.03 26.31 7.69
N PHE A 151 -3.54 25.24 8.32
CA PHE A 151 -2.11 24.91 8.36
C PHE A 151 -1.53 24.75 6.93
N SER A 152 -0.21 24.92 6.77
CA SER A 152 0.43 24.66 5.47
C SER A 152 0.26 23.19 5.13
N LEU A 153 0.14 22.85 3.83
CA LEU A 153 -0.15 21.47 3.41
C LEU A 153 0.85 20.44 3.96
N HIS A 154 2.15 20.76 4.03
CA HIS A 154 3.19 19.86 4.58
C HIS A 154 3.14 19.72 6.12
N GLU A 155 2.37 20.57 6.82
CA GLU A 155 2.19 20.53 8.28
C GLU A 155 0.90 19.81 8.71
N ILE A 156 -0.03 19.54 7.78
CA ILE A 156 -1.34 18.93 8.06
C ILE A 156 -1.19 17.47 8.45
N MET A 157 -0.48 16.68 7.63
CA MET A 157 -0.29 15.25 7.84
C MET A 157 0.74 14.94 8.95
N PRO A 158 0.63 13.77 9.62
CA PRO A 158 1.72 13.24 10.45
C PRO A 158 3.02 13.06 9.65
N SER A 159 4.17 13.03 10.32
CA SER A 159 5.44 12.74 9.64
C SER A 159 5.51 11.28 9.19
N ASN A 160 6.33 10.96 8.17
CA ASN A 160 6.53 9.58 7.75
C ASN A 160 7.10 8.68 8.86
N ALA A 161 7.87 9.23 9.80
CA ALA A 161 8.33 8.49 10.97
C ALA A 161 7.17 8.03 11.88
N ILE A 162 6.18 8.90 12.11
CA ILE A 162 4.96 8.54 12.86
C ILE A 162 4.16 7.48 12.08
N LEU A 163 3.95 7.71 10.79
CA LEU A 163 3.22 6.76 9.93
C LEU A 163 3.88 5.38 9.88
N ARG A 164 5.22 5.33 9.81
CA ARG A 164 6.00 4.08 9.89
C ARG A 164 5.76 3.38 11.22
N SER A 165 5.86 4.10 12.34
CA SER A 165 5.64 3.52 13.68
C SER A 165 4.23 2.93 13.84
N LEU A 166 3.21 3.60 13.32
CA LEU A 166 1.83 3.09 13.33
C LEU A 166 1.69 1.83 12.46
N MET A 167 2.31 1.82 11.29
CA MET A 167 2.27 0.69 10.38
C MET A 167 2.99 -0.53 10.98
N GLU A 168 4.15 -0.35 11.62
CA GLU A 168 4.89 -1.39 12.34
C GLU A 168 4.06 -1.96 13.51
N THR A 169 3.42 -1.08 14.29
CA THR A 169 2.53 -1.48 15.39
C THR A 169 1.32 -2.25 14.88
N CYS A 170 0.67 -1.76 13.82
CA CYS A 170 -0.46 -2.43 13.19
C CYS A 170 -0.05 -3.80 12.64
N ALA A 171 1.07 -3.88 11.92
CA ALA A 171 1.60 -5.13 11.40
C ALA A 171 1.88 -6.16 12.50
N ALA A 172 2.41 -5.74 13.66
CA ALA A 172 2.64 -6.61 14.80
C ALA A 172 1.31 -7.13 15.39
N LEU A 173 0.33 -6.24 15.60
CA LEU A 173 -0.99 -6.59 16.15
C LEU A 173 -1.77 -7.51 15.21
N THR A 174 -1.77 -7.22 13.92
CA THR A 174 -2.45 -8.05 12.92
C THR A 174 -1.74 -9.37 12.68
N THR A 175 -0.40 -9.42 12.80
CA THR A 175 0.33 -10.70 12.82
C THR A 175 -0.09 -11.54 14.02
N ALA A 176 -0.23 -10.94 15.20
CA ALA A 176 -0.72 -11.67 16.37
C ALA A 176 -2.17 -12.17 16.17
N TRP A 177 -3.04 -11.37 15.56
CA TRP A 177 -4.44 -11.72 15.36
C TRP A 177 -4.68 -12.72 14.23
N HIS A 178 -4.12 -12.46 13.05
CA HIS A 178 -4.35 -13.21 11.80
C HIS A 178 -3.29 -14.28 11.52
N GLY A 179 -2.11 -14.18 12.13
CA GLY A 179 -0.93 -14.98 11.77
C GLY A 179 -0.10 -14.36 10.65
N ARG A 180 -0.53 -13.21 10.11
CA ARG A 180 0.18 -12.45 9.09
C ARG A 180 -0.03 -10.95 9.26
N ALA A 181 0.96 -10.17 8.85
CA ALA A 181 0.86 -8.72 8.85
C ALA A 181 -0.15 -8.25 7.79
N ASN A 182 -1.03 -7.37 8.20
CA ASN A 182 -1.74 -6.44 7.32
C ASN A 182 -1.83 -5.06 8.02
N PHE A 183 -2.04 -4.01 7.25
CA PHE A 183 -2.19 -2.65 7.78
C PHE A 183 -3.37 -1.91 7.15
N SER A 184 -4.43 -2.64 6.81
CA SER A 184 -5.65 -2.12 6.19
C SER A 184 -6.27 -0.97 7.00
N TYR A 185 -6.36 -1.11 8.33
CA TYR A 185 -6.89 -0.07 9.22
C TYR A 185 -6.06 1.23 9.17
N VAL A 186 -4.72 1.12 9.24
CA VAL A 186 -3.84 2.30 9.13
C VAL A 186 -3.91 2.91 7.73
N TYR A 187 -4.04 2.09 6.68
CA TYR A 187 -4.19 2.56 5.31
C TYR A 187 -5.48 3.37 5.12
N GLU A 188 -6.62 2.90 5.62
CA GLU A 188 -7.88 3.64 5.57
C GLU A 188 -7.76 5.00 6.26
N MET A 189 -7.24 5.01 7.49
CA MET A 189 -7.05 6.24 8.25
C MET A 189 -6.05 7.18 7.56
N PHE A 190 -5.01 6.62 6.94
CA PHE A 190 -4.08 7.38 6.11
C PHE A 190 -4.78 8.01 4.89
N MET A 191 -5.71 7.31 4.24
CA MET A 191 -6.49 7.86 3.13
C MET A 191 -7.40 9.00 3.56
N ASP A 192 -8.08 8.88 4.70
CA ASP A 192 -8.90 9.95 5.27
C ASP A 192 -8.05 11.17 5.67
N MET A 193 -6.88 10.94 6.26
CA MET A 193 -5.92 12.00 6.56
C MET A 193 -5.45 12.70 5.28
N ALA A 194 -5.15 11.94 4.22
CA ALA A 194 -4.69 12.47 2.93
C ALA A 194 -5.77 13.25 2.17
N GLU A 195 -7.05 13.07 2.50
CA GLU A 195 -8.12 13.93 1.97
C GLU A 195 -8.11 15.33 2.61
N CYS A 196 -7.56 15.45 3.82
CA CYS A 196 -7.42 16.72 4.53
C CYS A 196 -6.23 17.56 4.06
N ASP A 197 -5.23 16.96 3.40
CA ASP A 197 -3.96 17.63 3.04
C ASP A 197 -4.03 18.41 1.71
N GLY A 198 -5.20 18.44 1.06
CA GLY A 198 -5.46 19.14 -0.19
C GLY A 198 -4.76 18.54 -1.42
N HIS A 199 -4.14 17.35 -1.31
CA HIS A 199 -3.54 16.66 -2.45
C HIS A 199 -4.59 15.97 -3.32
N SER A 200 -5.67 15.44 -2.71
CA SER A 200 -6.84 15.00 -3.45
C SER A 200 -7.63 16.22 -3.91
N ALA A 201 -8.05 16.24 -5.18
CA ALA A 201 -8.79 17.37 -5.71
C ALA A 201 -10.26 17.42 -5.26
N TYR A 202 -10.77 16.30 -4.71
CA TYR A 202 -12.15 16.09 -4.28
C TYR A 202 -12.23 14.88 -3.33
N LEU A 203 -13.35 14.74 -2.62
CA LEU A 203 -13.70 13.51 -1.91
C LEU A 203 -14.40 12.56 -2.88
N PHE A 204 -14.08 11.26 -2.83
CA PHE A 204 -14.66 10.31 -3.78
C PHE A 204 -16.19 10.20 -3.64
N GLN A 205 -16.71 10.29 -2.41
CA GLN A 205 -18.14 10.29 -2.10
C GLN A 205 -18.93 11.43 -2.77
N ASP A 206 -18.25 12.50 -3.20
CA ASP A 206 -18.88 13.63 -3.90
C ASP A 206 -19.15 13.32 -5.39
N ILE A 207 -18.67 12.17 -5.90
CA ILE A 207 -18.90 11.74 -7.27
C ILE A 207 -20.21 10.94 -7.34
N PRO A 208 -21.21 11.40 -8.12
CA PRO A 208 -22.40 10.61 -8.36
C PRO A 208 -22.07 9.22 -8.92
N GLN A 209 -22.73 8.21 -8.37
CA GLN A 209 -22.56 6.82 -8.75
C GLN A 209 -23.89 6.08 -8.83
N GLN A 210 -23.97 5.09 -9.71
CA GLN A 210 -25.12 4.19 -9.83
C GLN A 210 -24.66 2.79 -10.22
N ARG A 211 -25.36 1.75 -9.76
CA ARG A 211 -25.15 0.37 -10.22
C ARG A 211 -26.19 0.00 -11.27
N SER A 212 -25.80 -0.84 -12.23
CA SER A 212 -26.73 -1.51 -13.14
C SER A 212 -27.69 -2.42 -12.35
N ASP A 213 -28.85 -2.72 -12.93
CA ASP A 213 -29.88 -3.54 -12.27
C ASP A 213 -29.39 -4.96 -11.94
N ASP A 214 -28.47 -5.50 -12.75
CA ASP A 214 -27.82 -6.79 -12.53
C ASP A 214 -26.60 -6.73 -11.59
N GLY A 215 -26.24 -5.53 -11.13
CA GLY A 215 -25.12 -5.27 -10.21
C GLY A 215 -23.71 -5.39 -10.81
N PHE A 216 -23.56 -5.79 -12.07
CA PHE A 216 -22.26 -6.04 -12.70
C PHE A 216 -21.45 -4.78 -12.97
N VAL A 217 -22.12 -3.64 -13.18
CA VAL A 217 -21.45 -2.37 -13.49
C VAL A 217 -21.79 -1.32 -12.44
N ARG A 218 -20.77 -0.64 -11.93
CA ARG A 218 -20.87 0.62 -11.18
C ARG A 218 -20.39 1.75 -12.08
N VAL A 219 -21.26 2.72 -12.33
CA VAL A 219 -21.03 3.89 -13.18
C VAL A 219 -20.69 5.09 -12.32
N LEU A 220 -19.68 5.87 -12.72
CA LEU A 220 -19.17 7.07 -12.04
C LEU A 220 -19.22 8.30 -12.97
N ASP A 221 -19.65 9.45 -12.45
CA ASP A 221 -19.80 10.68 -13.26
C ASP A 221 -18.43 11.37 -13.42
N ALA A 222 -17.78 11.09 -14.55
CA ALA A 222 -16.51 11.71 -14.91
C ALA A 222 -16.65 13.23 -15.20
N GLY A 223 -17.84 13.69 -15.59
CA GLY A 223 -18.14 15.11 -15.75
C GLY A 223 -18.15 15.84 -14.41
N ALA A 224 -18.82 15.28 -13.39
CA ALA A 224 -18.78 15.80 -12.01
C ALA A 224 -17.36 15.81 -11.46
N ARG A 225 -16.64 14.69 -11.61
CA ARG A 225 -15.23 14.56 -11.24
C ARG A 225 -14.37 15.66 -11.87
N LYS A 226 -14.53 15.91 -13.18
CA LYS A 226 -13.79 16.96 -13.90
C LYS A 226 -14.10 18.36 -13.36
N ARG A 227 -15.38 18.66 -13.08
CA ARG A 227 -15.81 19.96 -12.52
C ARG A 227 -15.18 20.21 -11.15
N LEU A 228 -15.23 19.23 -10.25
CA LEU A 228 -14.64 19.30 -8.92
C LEU A 228 -13.13 19.56 -9.01
N TYR A 229 -12.43 18.85 -9.89
CA TYR A 229 -11.01 19.07 -10.13
C TYR A 229 -10.67 20.48 -10.64
N THR A 230 -11.42 20.99 -11.63
CA THR A 230 -11.18 22.33 -12.18
C THR A 230 -11.49 23.44 -11.18
N GLY A 231 -12.48 23.26 -10.30
CA GLY A 231 -12.80 24.21 -9.24
C GLY A 231 -11.66 24.35 -8.21
N SER A 232 -11.01 23.24 -7.85
CA SER A 232 -9.95 23.20 -6.85
C SER A 232 -8.63 23.86 -7.30
N LYS A 233 -8.30 23.83 -8.60
CA LYS A 233 -7.08 24.48 -9.14
C LYS A 233 -7.04 25.99 -8.97
N SER A 234 -8.19 26.65 -8.93
CA SER A 234 -8.29 28.12 -8.82
C SER A 234 -7.73 28.68 -7.51
N LYS A 235 -7.61 27.85 -6.44
CA LYS A 235 -7.14 28.29 -5.12
C LYS A 235 -5.63 28.13 -4.91
N ALA A 236 -4.96 27.24 -5.64
CA ALA A 236 -3.54 26.93 -5.44
C ALA A 236 -2.58 27.81 -6.29
N ALA A 237 -3.06 28.36 -7.41
CA ALA A 237 -2.23 29.09 -8.37
C ALA A 237 -1.73 30.47 -7.91
N ASN A 238 -2.19 30.97 -6.77
CA ASN A 238 -1.83 32.30 -6.24
C ASN A 238 -0.78 32.29 -5.12
N GLN A 239 -0.12 31.15 -4.86
CA GLN A 239 0.98 31.11 -3.87
C GLN A 239 2.31 31.51 -4.51
N SER A 240 3.04 32.40 -3.82
CA SER A 240 4.40 32.88 -4.11
C SER A 240 5.27 31.87 -4.87
N THR A 241 5.92 32.34 -5.94
CA THR A 241 6.91 31.57 -6.72
C THR A 241 8.16 31.19 -5.91
N VAL A 242 8.40 31.81 -4.74
CA VAL A 242 9.55 31.50 -3.90
C VAL A 242 9.21 30.49 -2.82
N LEU A 243 9.83 29.30 -2.89
CA LEU A 243 9.62 28.19 -1.97
C LEU A 243 10.51 28.31 -0.72
N VAL A 244 10.19 29.23 0.19
CA VAL A 244 10.90 29.35 1.48
C VAL A 244 10.39 28.28 2.46
N GLY A 245 11.30 27.48 3.01
CA GLY A 245 10.97 26.40 3.95
C GLY A 245 10.14 25.26 3.35
N ARG A 246 10.14 25.12 2.01
CA ARG A 246 9.33 24.14 1.27
C ARG A 246 10.15 23.54 0.14
N LEU A 247 9.80 22.32 -0.27
CA LEU A 247 10.38 21.67 -1.44
C LEU A 247 9.45 21.70 -2.65
N PRO A 248 9.99 21.84 -3.87
CA PRO A 248 9.24 21.54 -5.08
C PRO A 248 8.88 20.05 -5.09
N GLN A 249 7.60 19.77 -5.34
CA GLN A 249 7.01 18.43 -5.19
C GLN A 249 7.06 17.57 -6.46
N THR A 250 7.62 18.09 -7.55
CA THR A 250 7.79 17.37 -8.82
C THR A 250 9.25 16.96 -9.00
N THR A 251 9.59 15.75 -8.56
CA THR A 251 10.90 15.13 -8.72
C THR A 251 10.76 13.74 -9.37
N GLY A 252 11.78 13.29 -10.10
CA GLY A 252 11.82 11.97 -10.74
C GLY A 252 11.37 11.92 -12.21
N GLU A 253 11.22 10.70 -12.74
CA GLU A 253 11.00 10.42 -14.17
C GLU A 253 9.53 10.49 -14.59
N SER A 254 8.64 10.64 -13.61
CA SER A 254 7.19 10.64 -13.77
C SER A 254 6.55 11.55 -12.73
N HIS A 255 5.36 12.08 -13.03
CA HIS A 255 4.57 12.86 -12.08
C HIS A 255 4.19 12.10 -10.81
N ILE A 256 4.29 10.76 -10.82
CA ILE A 256 4.05 9.95 -9.64
C ILE A 256 5.32 9.69 -8.80
N ASP A 257 6.52 9.98 -9.30
CA ASP A 257 7.79 9.71 -8.59
C ASP A 257 8.09 10.69 -7.44
N ASN A 258 7.09 11.47 -7.01
CA ASN A 258 7.18 12.51 -6.00
C ASN A 258 7.48 12.02 -4.56
N LEU A 259 7.71 10.71 -4.38
CA LEU A 259 8.23 10.14 -3.13
C LEU A 259 9.77 10.25 -3.02
N GLN A 260 10.45 10.60 -4.11
CA GLN A 260 11.91 10.75 -4.12
C GLN A 260 12.32 12.17 -3.71
N LEU A 261 13.19 12.27 -2.71
CA LEU A 261 13.64 13.55 -2.17
C LEU A 261 14.88 14.08 -2.90
N PRO A 262 14.96 15.39 -3.19
CA PRO A 262 16.16 15.99 -3.75
C PRO A 262 17.22 16.15 -2.64
N LEU A 263 18.04 15.13 -2.45
CA LEU A 263 19.12 15.14 -1.44
C LEU A 263 20.35 15.94 -1.88
N LEU A 264 20.44 16.28 -3.16
CA LEU A 264 21.50 17.11 -3.73
C LEU A 264 20.89 18.42 -4.25
N MET A 265 21.28 19.54 -3.65
CA MET A 265 20.69 20.85 -3.93
C MET A 265 21.77 21.92 -4.09
N ARG A 266 21.46 22.97 -4.85
CA ARG A 266 22.28 24.18 -4.83
C ARG A 266 22.20 24.80 -3.43
N ARG A 267 23.28 25.46 -3.02
CA ARG A 267 23.39 26.04 -1.67
C ARG A 267 22.24 26.97 -1.35
N HIS A 268 21.86 27.86 -2.27
CA HIS A 268 20.76 28.80 -2.02
C HIS A 268 19.43 28.09 -1.78
N GLU A 269 19.11 27.02 -2.52
CA GLU A 269 17.90 26.22 -2.28
C GLU A 269 17.95 25.57 -0.88
N SER A 270 19.11 25.04 -0.47
CA SER A 270 19.28 24.48 0.87
C SER A 270 19.15 25.54 1.98
N LEU A 271 19.58 26.78 1.71
CA LEU A 271 19.43 27.90 2.64
C LEU A 271 17.96 28.32 2.74
N PHE A 272 17.25 28.48 1.63
CA PHE A 272 15.81 28.74 1.63
C PHE A 272 15.04 27.66 2.37
N LEU A 273 15.42 26.40 2.20
CA LEU A 273 14.81 25.27 2.89
C LEU A 273 15.10 25.31 4.40
N LYS A 274 16.37 25.28 4.82
CA LYS A 274 16.75 25.13 6.23
C LYS A 274 16.72 26.45 7.00
N VAL A 275 17.44 27.45 6.51
CA VAL A 275 17.54 28.77 7.18
C VAL A 275 16.22 29.52 7.04
N GLY A 276 15.61 29.51 5.86
CA GLY A 276 14.29 30.11 5.65
C GLY A 276 13.23 29.52 6.59
N HIS A 277 13.18 28.19 6.73
CA HIS A 277 12.29 27.56 7.70
C HIS A 277 12.59 27.97 9.16
N ARG A 278 13.87 28.10 9.56
CA ARG A 278 14.22 28.58 10.90
C ARG A 278 13.76 30.02 11.13
N ILE A 279 13.85 30.88 10.12
CA ILE A 279 13.33 32.26 10.21
C ILE A 279 11.80 32.24 10.34
N GLN A 280 11.10 31.41 9.55
CA GLN A 280 9.65 31.20 9.70
C GLN A 280 9.28 30.74 11.12
N GLN A 281 10.01 29.77 11.69
CA GLN A 281 9.82 29.32 13.07
C GLN A 281 10.07 30.44 14.10
N PHE A 282 11.07 31.30 13.86
CA PHE A 282 11.35 32.45 14.70
C PHE A 282 10.21 33.47 14.68
N LEU A 283 9.66 33.79 13.50
CA LEU A 283 8.50 34.66 13.34
C LEU A 283 7.30 34.13 14.13
N VAL A 284 6.99 32.83 14.02
CA VAL A 284 5.91 32.19 14.80
C VAL A 284 6.16 32.30 16.30
N ARG A 285 7.39 32.08 16.77
CA ARG A 285 7.75 32.22 18.19
C ARG A 285 7.57 33.67 18.67
N ALA A 286 7.96 34.66 17.88
CA ALA A 286 7.80 36.07 18.20
C ALA A 286 6.32 36.48 18.28
N LEU A 287 5.51 36.04 17.31
CA LEU A 287 4.05 36.27 17.30
C LEU A 287 3.38 35.63 18.51
N ARG A 288 3.68 34.36 18.79
CA ARG A 288 3.17 33.63 19.95
C ARG A 288 3.59 34.26 21.28
N TRP A 289 4.81 34.77 21.39
CA TRP A 289 5.26 35.50 22.58
C TRP A 289 4.42 36.77 22.79
N LYS A 290 4.13 37.54 21.73
CA LYS A 290 3.21 38.68 21.80
C LYS A 290 1.79 38.25 22.20
N GLN A 291 1.26 37.16 21.62
CA GLN A 291 -0.05 36.61 21.99
C GLN A 291 -0.12 36.24 23.48
N LYS A 292 0.91 35.58 24.02
CA LYS A 292 0.97 35.26 25.45
C LYS A 292 0.93 36.51 26.34
N ARG A 293 1.64 37.58 25.94
CA ARG A 293 1.61 38.86 26.68
C ARG A 293 0.23 39.53 26.62
N ILE A 294 -0.46 39.44 25.49
CA ILE A 294 -1.85 39.93 25.35
C ILE A 294 -2.75 39.15 26.33
N LEU A 295 -2.67 37.81 26.33
CA LEU A 295 -3.49 36.98 27.21
C LEU A 295 -3.21 37.19 28.71
N GLN A 296 -1.95 37.43 29.08
CA GLN A 296 -1.58 37.75 30.46
C GLN A 296 -2.23 39.05 30.96
N LYS A 297 -2.47 40.03 30.07
CA LYS A 297 -3.14 41.28 30.43
C LYS A 297 -4.65 41.12 30.62
N THR A 298 -5.23 40.07 30.04
CA THR A 298 -6.69 39.93 29.93
C THR A 298 -7.28 38.91 30.92
N GLY A 299 -6.46 38.11 31.58
CA GLY A 299 -6.84 37.34 32.78
C GLY A 299 -7.68 36.07 32.57
N ASP A 300 -8.37 35.92 31.42
CA ASP A 300 -9.24 34.75 31.16
C ASP A 300 -8.85 33.96 29.88
N PRO A 301 -8.22 32.78 30.03
CA PRO A 301 -7.92 31.87 28.92
C PRO A 301 -9.16 31.27 28.24
N ALA A 302 -10.32 31.22 28.90
CA ALA A 302 -11.55 30.67 28.31
C ALA A 302 -12.24 31.67 27.36
N ALA A 303 -11.99 32.97 27.55
CA ALA A 303 -12.54 34.06 26.74
C ALA A 303 -11.57 34.63 25.69
N VAL A 304 -10.49 33.92 25.35
CA VAL A 304 -9.40 34.37 24.44
C VAL A 304 -9.92 35.03 23.17
N LYS A 305 -10.87 34.38 22.48
CA LYS A 305 -11.41 34.87 21.21
C LYS A 305 -12.22 36.16 21.37
N GLN A 306 -13.12 36.21 22.35
CA GLN A 306 -13.97 37.38 22.61
C GLN A 306 -13.15 38.58 23.08
N THR A 307 -12.17 38.31 23.94
CA THR A 307 -11.23 39.30 24.44
C THR A 307 -10.37 39.88 23.32
N ALA A 308 -9.82 39.03 22.46
CA ALA A 308 -9.01 39.47 21.33
C ALA A 308 -9.82 40.30 20.33
N LEU A 309 -11.08 39.91 20.06
CA LEU A 309 -12.00 40.69 19.23
C LEU A 309 -12.31 42.06 19.85
N LYS A 310 -12.52 42.13 21.16
CA LYS A 310 -12.75 43.39 21.87
C LYS A 310 -11.54 44.33 21.78
N LEU A 311 -10.34 43.83 22.05
CA LEU A 311 -9.10 44.63 21.93
C LEU A 311 -8.88 45.14 20.49
N GLN A 312 -9.25 44.33 19.49
CA GLN A 312 -9.18 44.75 18.10
C GLN A 312 -10.20 45.86 17.78
N GLN A 313 -11.40 45.79 18.37
CA GLN A 313 -12.42 46.85 18.29
C GLN A 313 -11.99 48.13 19.03
N ASP A 314 -11.23 47.99 20.11
CA ASP A 314 -10.67 49.09 20.91
C ASP A 314 -9.46 49.77 20.22
N GLY A 315 -9.11 49.37 18.99
CA GLY A 315 -8.13 50.05 18.15
C GLY A 315 -6.70 49.49 18.21
N GLU A 316 -6.45 48.39 18.94
CA GLU A 316 -5.16 47.70 18.83
C GLU A 316 -5.11 46.91 17.50
N ASP A 317 -4.31 47.35 16.52
CA ASP A 317 -4.02 46.56 15.32
C ASP A 317 -2.61 45.96 15.39
N SER A 318 -2.55 44.66 15.71
CA SER A 318 -1.33 43.88 15.53
C SER A 318 -1.66 42.53 14.92
N LEU A 319 -0.77 42.04 14.05
CA LEU A 319 -0.90 40.71 13.46
C LEU A 319 -1.06 39.61 14.52
N ALA A 320 -0.35 39.71 15.65
CA ALA A 320 -0.45 38.74 16.74
C ALA A 320 -1.86 38.71 17.36
N LEU A 321 -2.49 39.88 17.55
CA LEU A 321 -3.85 40.00 18.07
C LEU A 321 -4.89 39.49 17.06
N ARG A 322 -4.77 39.89 15.79
CA ARG A 322 -5.64 39.40 14.70
C ARG A 322 -5.63 37.88 14.61
N LEU A 323 -4.43 37.28 14.62
CA LEU A 323 -4.28 35.83 14.59
C LEU A 323 -4.86 35.15 15.85
N LEU A 324 -4.74 35.78 17.01
CA LEU A 324 -5.31 35.26 18.25
C LEU A 324 -6.85 35.29 18.23
N ALA A 325 -7.44 36.35 17.69
CA ALA A 325 -8.88 36.49 17.50
C ALA A 325 -9.43 35.51 16.46
N GLU A 326 -8.71 35.33 15.35
CA GLU A 326 -9.10 34.43 14.26
C GLU A 326 -9.08 32.97 14.71
N HIS A 327 -7.94 32.51 15.23
CA HIS A 327 -7.73 31.10 15.59
C HIS A 327 -8.33 30.73 16.95
N GLY A 328 -8.55 31.70 17.84
CA GLY A 328 -8.99 31.45 19.21
C GLY A 328 -7.98 30.69 20.08
N SER A 329 -6.74 30.52 19.60
CA SER A 329 -5.65 29.83 20.28
C SER A 329 -4.31 30.47 19.96
N LEU A 330 -3.28 30.13 20.73
CA LEU A 330 -1.90 30.51 20.39
C LEU A 330 -1.51 29.93 19.04
N LEU A 331 -0.67 30.67 18.31
CA LEU A 331 -0.11 30.24 17.03
C LEU A 331 0.84 29.06 17.24
N GLU A 332 0.62 27.98 16.49
CA GLU A 332 1.44 26.76 16.54
C GLU A 332 2.44 26.68 15.39
N SER A 333 2.03 27.10 14.18
CA SER A 333 2.83 26.96 12.98
C SER A 333 2.83 28.21 12.09
N TYR A 334 3.75 28.24 11.11
CA TYR A 334 3.81 29.31 10.12
C TYR A 334 2.65 29.21 9.13
N GLY A 335 2.11 28.01 8.94
CA GLY A 335 0.94 27.78 8.09
C GLY A 335 -0.30 28.58 8.47
N GLN A 336 -0.49 28.83 9.75
CA GLN A 336 -1.62 29.59 10.29
C GLN A 336 -1.51 31.11 10.05
N VAL A 337 -0.40 31.61 9.49
CA VAL A 337 -0.23 33.02 9.13
C VAL A 337 -0.97 33.29 7.80
N PRO A 338 -1.68 34.44 7.65
CA PRO A 338 -2.43 34.76 6.44
C PRO A 338 -1.56 34.75 5.18
N ALA A 339 -2.15 34.38 4.05
CA ALA A 339 -1.41 34.11 2.81
C ALA A 339 -0.64 35.34 2.28
N ASP A 340 -1.23 36.53 2.37
CA ASP A 340 -0.62 37.81 2.00
C ASP A 340 0.61 38.13 2.88
N VAL A 341 0.48 37.93 4.19
CA VAL A 341 1.57 38.14 5.15
C VAL A 341 2.69 37.13 4.95
N ARG A 342 2.36 35.85 4.70
CA ARG A 342 3.36 34.84 4.35
C ARG A 342 4.08 35.20 3.07
N GLY A 343 3.36 35.66 2.04
CA GLY A 343 3.97 36.09 0.78
C GLY A 343 5.01 37.20 0.99
N GLN A 344 4.69 38.20 1.80
CA GLN A 344 5.63 39.28 2.13
C GLN A 344 6.83 38.79 2.95
N ALA A 345 6.60 37.94 3.95
CA ALA A 345 7.67 37.38 4.77
C ALA A 345 8.58 36.43 3.98
N ASP A 346 8.01 35.58 3.13
CA ASP A 346 8.76 34.68 2.26
C ASP A 346 9.58 35.48 1.24
N GLN A 347 9.03 36.54 0.66
CA GLN A 347 9.79 37.43 -0.23
C GLN A 347 10.94 38.13 0.51
N PHE A 348 10.68 38.68 1.71
CA PHE A 348 11.73 39.29 2.52
C PHE A 348 12.85 38.31 2.87
N ILE A 349 12.50 37.08 3.26
CA ILE A 349 13.49 36.02 3.52
C ILE A 349 14.28 35.70 2.25
N ALA A 350 13.61 35.61 1.11
CA ALA A 350 14.24 35.35 -0.17
C ALA A 350 15.24 36.45 -0.54
N ASP A 351 14.88 37.72 -0.36
CA ASP A 351 15.74 38.87 -0.62
C ASP A 351 16.96 38.89 0.33
N CYS A 352 16.76 38.55 1.61
CA CYS A 352 17.86 38.45 2.59
C CYS A 352 18.83 37.30 2.32
N LEU A 353 18.30 36.20 1.76
CA LEU A 353 19.06 35.00 1.42
C LEU A 353 19.46 34.96 -0.06
N ALA A 354 19.19 36.04 -0.81
CA ALA A 354 19.44 36.11 -2.24
C ALA A 354 20.93 35.88 -2.52
N PRO A 355 21.27 35.01 -3.48
CA PRO A 355 22.65 34.63 -3.71
C PRO A 355 23.44 35.75 -4.39
N ALA A 356 24.75 35.83 -4.11
CA ALA A 356 25.71 36.16 -5.16
C ALA A 356 25.77 34.95 -6.09
N GLN A 357 25.28 35.06 -7.33
CA GLN A 357 25.29 33.94 -8.27
C GLN A 357 26.74 33.55 -8.60
N ALA A 358 27.20 32.42 -8.06
CA ALA A 358 28.36 31.73 -8.59
C ALA A 358 27.87 30.80 -9.71
N GLU A 359 28.47 30.90 -10.90
CA GLU A 359 28.26 29.93 -11.96
C GLU A 359 28.78 28.57 -11.49
N LEU A 360 27.91 27.57 -11.50
CA LEU A 360 28.31 26.20 -11.21
C LEU A 360 29.03 25.64 -12.44
N ASP A 361 30.10 24.89 -12.20
CA ASP A 361 30.72 24.04 -13.21
C ASP A 361 29.65 23.24 -13.97
N GLU A 362 29.67 23.33 -15.31
CA GLU A 362 28.62 22.79 -16.19
C GLU A 362 28.37 21.30 -15.96
N GLU A 363 29.44 20.53 -15.74
CA GLU A 363 29.34 19.10 -15.48
C GLU A 363 28.70 18.80 -14.12
N LEU A 364 29.04 19.57 -13.08
CA LEU A 364 28.42 19.45 -11.77
C LEU A 364 26.94 19.88 -11.79
N ASP A 365 26.57 20.87 -12.61
CA ASP A 365 25.16 21.22 -12.81
C ASP A 365 24.39 20.11 -13.54
N ALA A 366 24.98 19.54 -14.60
CA ALA A 366 24.40 18.39 -15.29
C ALA A 366 24.21 17.19 -14.35
N PHE A 367 25.18 16.93 -13.47
CA PHE A 367 25.07 15.89 -12.44
C PHE A 367 23.94 16.17 -11.44
N LEU A 368 23.81 17.42 -10.97
CA LEU A 368 22.74 17.84 -10.07
C LEU A 368 21.36 17.68 -10.73
N GLN A 369 21.21 18.07 -11.99
CA GLN A 369 19.97 17.87 -12.75
C GLN A 369 19.67 16.38 -12.95
N HIS A 370 20.68 15.56 -13.23
CA HIS A 370 20.52 14.10 -13.33
C HIS A 370 20.01 13.50 -12.03
N CYS A 371 20.63 13.82 -10.88
CA CYS A 371 20.21 13.27 -9.59
C CYS A 371 18.76 13.65 -9.22
N ARG A 372 18.26 14.79 -9.71
CA ARG A 372 16.86 15.22 -9.54
C ARG A 372 15.87 14.48 -10.43
N LYS A 373 16.24 14.29 -11.69
CA LYS A 373 15.37 13.66 -12.71
C LYS A 373 15.39 12.13 -12.62
N HIS A 374 16.54 11.56 -12.27
CA HIS A 374 16.82 10.12 -12.29
C HIS A 374 17.33 9.62 -10.94
N PRO A 375 16.61 9.87 -9.82
CA PRO A 375 17.06 9.47 -8.49
C PRO A 375 17.28 7.95 -8.43
N GLY A 376 18.43 7.52 -7.89
CA GLY A 376 18.84 6.12 -7.81
C GLY A 376 19.56 5.56 -9.04
N ARG A 377 19.72 6.34 -10.13
CA ARG A 377 20.47 5.92 -11.32
C ARG A 377 21.85 6.56 -11.39
N ALA A 378 22.85 5.76 -11.76
CA ALA A 378 24.19 6.25 -11.98
C ALA A 378 24.22 7.33 -13.10
N TYR A 379 25.08 8.33 -12.94
CA TYR A 379 25.29 9.39 -13.94
C TYR A 379 26.46 8.97 -14.82
N LYS A 380 26.20 8.71 -16.11
CA LYS A 380 27.12 8.17 -17.12
C LYS A 380 27.72 6.80 -16.76
N SER A 381 28.38 6.66 -15.60
CA SER A 381 28.87 5.41 -15.03
C SER A 381 28.87 5.45 -13.50
N ARG A 382 28.97 4.29 -12.84
CA ARG A 382 29.10 4.22 -11.36
C ARG A 382 30.32 4.98 -10.83
N VAL A 383 31.44 4.92 -11.55
CA VAL A 383 32.69 5.57 -11.15
C VAL A 383 32.54 7.08 -11.24
N GLU A 384 32.05 7.56 -12.38
CA GLU A 384 31.87 8.99 -12.63
C GLU A 384 30.82 9.61 -11.70
N HIS A 385 29.72 8.89 -11.44
CA HIS A 385 28.73 9.29 -10.46
C HIS A 385 29.36 9.53 -9.08
N LYS A 386 30.19 8.60 -8.59
CA LYS A 386 30.87 8.74 -7.29
C LYS A 386 31.87 9.89 -7.28
N LEU A 387 32.64 10.07 -8.36
CA LEU A 387 33.58 11.18 -8.49
C LEU A 387 32.87 12.54 -8.42
N LEU A 388 31.77 12.70 -9.15
CA LEU A 388 30.97 13.94 -9.12
C LEU A 388 30.25 14.14 -7.80
N LEU A 389 29.82 13.07 -7.13
CA LEU A 389 29.31 13.16 -5.76
C LEU A 389 30.39 13.67 -4.78
N PHE A 390 31.65 13.20 -4.88
CA PHE A 390 32.75 13.75 -4.09
C PHE A 390 33.07 15.20 -4.44
N LYS A 391 33.01 15.58 -5.72
CA LYS A 391 33.13 16.98 -6.17
C LYS A 391 32.02 17.83 -5.54
N ALA A 392 30.79 17.31 -5.48
CA ALA A 392 29.66 17.98 -4.84
C ALA A 392 29.85 18.15 -3.33
N PHE A 393 30.37 17.14 -2.62
CA PHE A 393 30.71 17.25 -1.19
C PHE A 393 31.75 18.34 -0.90
N ARG A 394 32.68 18.58 -1.82
CA ARG A 394 33.72 19.62 -1.70
C ARG A 394 33.26 20.99 -2.20
N SER A 395 32.20 21.05 -2.99
CA SER A 395 31.74 22.30 -3.59
C SER A 395 31.15 23.25 -2.54
N PRO A 396 31.55 24.55 -2.54
CA PRO A 396 30.92 25.55 -1.70
C PRO A 396 29.50 25.88 -2.18
N ASP A 397 29.11 25.50 -3.40
CA ASP A 397 27.87 25.92 -4.08
C ASP A 397 26.79 24.84 -4.12
N VAL A 398 27.15 23.60 -3.79
CA VAL A 398 26.23 22.46 -3.70
C VAL A 398 26.17 21.97 -2.25
N ARG A 399 25.02 21.45 -1.84
CA ARG A 399 24.81 20.83 -0.53
C ARG A 399 24.20 19.46 -0.71
N VAL A 400 24.80 18.49 -0.04
CA VAL A 400 24.24 17.17 0.19
C VAL A 400 23.48 17.25 1.51
N LEU A 401 22.20 16.91 1.48
CA LEU A 401 21.31 16.89 2.64
C LEU A 401 20.92 15.46 2.97
N TRP A 402 20.71 15.20 4.25
CA TRP A 402 20.22 13.92 4.72
C TRP A 402 18.73 13.79 4.46
N ARG A 403 18.28 12.59 4.09
CA ARG A 403 16.86 12.29 3.85
C ARG A 403 16.00 12.68 5.04
N SER A 404 16.41 12.32 6.25
CA SER A 404 15.66 12.62 7.49
C SER A 404 15.48 14.12 7.72
N GLU A 405 16.40 14.96 7.26
CA GLU A 405 16.25 16.41 7.33
C GLU A 405 15.22 16.89 6.30
N VAL A 406 15.29 16.37 5.08
CA VAL A 406 14.51 16.84 3.93
C VAL A 406 13.05 16.38 3.99
N GLU A 407 12.79 15.19 4.52
CA GLU A 407 11.46 14.56 4.54
C GLU A 407 10.41 15.39 5.31
N SER A 408 10.84 16.13 6.33
CA SER A 408 9.96 17.01 7.11
C SER A 408 9.34 18.16 6.30
N PHE A 409 9.92 18.49 5.15
CA PHE A 409 9.49 19.60 4.29
C PHE A 409 8.61 19.16 3.12
N THR A 410 8.36 17.86 2.97
CA THR A 410 7.47 17.37 1.91
C THR A 410 6.03 17.35 2.37
N GLN A 411 5.10 17.43 1.42
CA GLN A 411 3.69 17.13 1.68
C GLN A 411 3.40 15.65 1.47
N HIS A 412 4.05 15.01 0.49
CA HIS A 412 3.77 13.62 0.16
C HIS A 412 4.12 12.71 1.33
N ARG A 413 3.09 12.02 1.81
CA ARG A 413 3.20 10.95 2.78
C ARG A 413 2.93 9.63 2.10
N TYR A 414 3.50 8.58 2.67
CA TYR A 414 3.31 7.23 2.19
C TYR A 414 3.49 6.25 3.34
N LEU A 415 2.85 5.08 3.20
CA LEU A 415 3.15 3.90 4.00
C LEU A 415 4.13 3.04 3.20
N ALA A 416 5.14 2.44 3.84
CA ALA A 416 6.18 1.70 3.15
C ALA A 416 6.30 0.30 3.74
N ALA A 417 5.93 -0.72 2.97
CA ALA A 417 6.01 -2.11 3.40
C ALA A 417 7.11 -2.85 2.63
N THR A 418 7.99 -3.50 3.37
CA THR A 418 9.09 -4.30 2.82
C THR A 418 8.66 -5.75 2.67
N TRP A 419 9.08 -6.40 1.59
CA TRP A 419 8.79 -7.82 1.34
C TRP A 419 9.92 -8.45 0.54
N VAL A 420 9.99 -9.79 0.53
CA VAL A 420 11.01 -10.54 -0.21
C VAL A 420 10.36 -11.26 -1.37
N ARG A 421 10.93 -11.08 -2.56
CA ARG A 421 10.47 -11.68 -3.80
C ARG A 421 10.63 -13.20 -3.77
N ARG A 422 9.54 -13.94 -4.04
CA ARG A 422 9.55 -15.42 -4.10
C ARG A 422 9.87 -15.94 -5.49
N VAL A 423 9.55 -15.16 -6.53
CA VAL A 423 9.71 -15.55 -7.94
C VAL A 423 10.33 -14.41 -8.74
N PRO A 424 11.17 -14.67 -9.77
CA PRO A 424 11.81 -13.59 -10.50
C PRO A 424 10.81 -12.71 -11.26
N LEU A 425 11.09 -11.41 -11.34
CA LEU A 425 10.39 -10.48 -12.23
C LEU A 425 11.05 -10.45 -13.59
N TYR A 426 10.27 -10.71 -14.63
CA TYR A 426 10.77 -10.80 -16.00
C TYR A 426 10.24 -9.67 -16.89
N LEU A 427 11.15 -9.10 -17.68
CA LEU A 427 10.86 -8.29 -18.86
C LEU A 427 11.14 -9.13 -20.10
N HIS A 428 10.14 -9.28 -20.97
CA HIS A 428 10.35 -9.85 -22.29
C HIS A 428 10.63 -8.70 -23.26
N ASP A 429 11.91 -8.50 -23.58
CA ASP A 429 12.31 -7.68 -24.72
C ASP A 429 12.16 -8.54 -25.97
N ASP A 430 11.83 -7.99 -27.14
CA ASP A 430 11.40 -8.75 -28.33
C ASP A 430 12.38 -9.88 -28.76
N THR A 431 13.62 -9.82 -28.27
CA THR A 431 14.71 -10.77 -28.55
C THR A 431 15.18 -11.59 -27.34
N GLN A 432 14.81 -11.22 -26.10
CA GLN A 432 15.35 -11.86 -24.89
C GLN A 432 14.46 -11.70 -23.66
N LEU A 433 14.47 -12.73 -22.81
CA LEU A 433 13.88 -12.69 -21.48
C LEU A 433 14.91 -12.17 -20.48
N LEU A 434 14.68 -10.97 -19.95
CA LEU A 434 15.52 -10.31 -18.97
C LEU A 434 14.95 -10.49 -17.56
N VAL A 435 15.78 -10.94 -16.62
CA VAL A 435 15.43 -10.92 -15.19
C VAL A 435 15.68 -9.51 -14.66
N LEU A 436 14.62 -8.76 -14.39
CA LEU A 436 14.73 -7.44 -13.76
C LEU A 436 15.00 -7.55 -12.27
N ARG A 437 14.36 -8.52 -11.60
CA ARG A 437 14.48 -8.76 -10.16
C ARG A 437 14.58 -10.27 -9.91
N PRO A 438 15.66 -10.79 -9.31
CA PRO A 438 15.75 -12.21 -8.98
C PRO A 438 14.86 -12.57 -7.78
N ALA A 439 14.53 -13.86 -7.63
CA ALA A 439 13.97 -14.36 -6.38
C ALA A 439 14.97 -14.13 -5.23
N GLY A 440 14.45 -13.83 -4.04
CA GLY A 440 15.23 -13.41 -2.88
C GLY A 440 15.59 -11.92 -2.85
N ALA A 441 15.25 -11.15 -3.89
CA ALA A 441 15.39 -9.70 -3.85
C ALA A 441 14.47 -9.09 -2.79
N GLU A 442 15.02 -8.18 -1.98
CA GLU A 442 14.22 -7.35 -1.08
C GLU A 442 13.54 -6.24 -1.89
N GLU A 443 12.26 -6.07 -1.64
CA GLU A 443 11.37 -5.14 -2.34
C GLU A 443 10.66 -4.25 -1.32
N CYS A 444 10.18 -3.09 -1.80
CA CYS A 444 9.40 -2.17 -0.99
C CYS A 444 8.22 -1.63 -1.81
N SER A 445 7.03 -1.72 -1.24
CA SER A 445 5.82 -1.09 -1.77
C SER A 445 5.55 0.20 -0.99
N ARG A 446 5.54 1.34 -1.70
CA ARG A 446 5.20 2.64 -1.13
C ARG A 446 3.79 3.04 -1.52
N PHE A 447 2.90 3.02 -0.53
CA PHE A 447 1.48 3.29 -0.65
C PHE A 447 1.19 4.76 -0.43
N ARG A 448 0.57 5.43 -1.41
CA ARG A 448 0.18 6.85 -1.31
C ARG A 448 -1.21 7.07 -1.88
N LYS A 449 -1.90 8.13 -1.46
CA LYS A 449 -3.19 8.55 -2.05
C LYS A 449 -3.01 8.90 -3.52
N ASN A 450 -3.96 8.47 -4.36
CA ASN A 450 -4.03 8.92 -5.74
C ASN A 450 -4.73 10.29 -5.80
N VAL A 451 -4.06 11.28 -6.41
CA VAL A 451 -4.61 12.63 -6.65
C VAL A 451 -5.95 12.58 -7.40
N PHE A 452 -6.13 11.56 -8.25
CA PHE A 452 -7.27 11.40 -9.13
C PHE A 452 -8.06 10.14 -8.76
N ALA A 453 -8.58 10.07 -7.53
CA ALA A 453 -9.37 8.94 -7.04
C ALA A 453 -10.54 8.56 -7.98
N TYR A 454 -10.67 7.29 -8.33
CA TYR A 454 -11.84 6.75 -9.06
C TYR A 454 -12.49 5.55 -8.35
N ALA A 455 -12.13 5.36 -7.07
CA ALA A 455 -12.74 4.46 -6.13
C ALA A 455 -12.53 5.00 -4.71
N GLU A 456 -13.23 4.43 -3.73
CA GLU A 456 -12.98 4.68 -2.31
C GLU A 456 -11.56 4.26 -1.94
N SER A 457 -10.93 5.03 -1.04
CA SER A 457 -9.55 4.82 -0.60
C SER A 457 -8.53 4.62 -1.73
N HIS A 458 -8.80 5.21 -2.91
CA HIS A 458 -7.98 4.92 -4.08
C HIS A 458 -6.55 5.47 -3.94
N GLY A 459 -5.59 4.56 -3.92
CA GLY A 459 -4.16 4.81 -3.78
C GLY A 459 -3.32 4.20 -4.90
N LEU A 460 -2.03 4.45 -4.81
CA LEU A 460 -1.00 3.86 -5.67
C LEU A 460 0.02 3.13 -4.79
N GLY A 461 0.31 1.87 -5.10
CA GLY A 461 1.44 1.14 -4.54
C GLY A 461 2.63 1.25 -5.50
N GLN A 462 3.62 2.06 -5.18
CA GLN A 462 4.79 2.27 -6.05
C GLN A 462 5.89 1.29 -5.71
N SER A 463 6.50 0.71 -6.75
CA SER A 463 7.73 -0.07 -6.56
C SER A 463 8.84 0.85 -6.11
N GLY A 464 9.49 0.47 -5.02
CA GLY A 464 10.47 1.31 -4.39
C GLY A 464 11.77 1.36 -5.18
N GLY A 465 11.92 2.37 -6.05
CA GLY A 465 13.24 2.82 -6.47
C GLY A 465 14.09 3.19 -5.24
N GLY A 466 15.20 2.50 -5.02
CA GLY A 466 16.19 2.77 -3.98
C GLY A 466 15.80 2.27 -2.57
N TRP A 467 16.56 1.28 -2.11
CA TRP A 467 16.51 0.51 -0.85
C TRP A 467 16.52 1.30 0.47
N THR A 468 16.26 2.59 0.50
CA THR A 468 16.51 3.39 1.71
C THR A 468 15.64 2.98 2.90
N ASP A 469 14.45 2.43 2.68
CA ASP A 469 13.47 2.16 3.75
C ASP A 469 13.72 0.91 4.59
N ILE A 470 14.47 -0.07 4.08
CA ILE A 470 14.91 -1.25 4.85
C ILE A 470 16.01 -0.89 5.87
N TYR A 471 16.67 0.24 5.67
CA TYR A 471 17.75 0.69 6.55
C TYR A 471 17.23 1.59 7.66
N ASN A 472 17.92 1.56 8.80
CA ASN A 472 17.59 2.40 9.93
C ASN A 472 17.83 3.89 9.62
N PRO A 473 16.92 4.79 10.06
CA PRO A 473 17.15 6.23 10.03
C PRO A 473 18.51 6.61 10.63
N GLY A 474 19.21 7.56 10.02
CA GLY A 474 20.57 7.96 10.40
C GLY A 474 21.69 7.09 9.83
N SER A 475 21.39 5.92 9.24
CA SER A 475 22.40 5.14 8.50
C SER A 475 22.72 5.79 7.15
N LEU A 476 23.96 5.64 6.68
CA LEU A 476 24.38 6.21 5.39
C LEU A 476 23.49 5.73 4.22
N MET A 477 23.07 4.46 4.27
CA MET A 477 22.21 3.87 3.24
C MET A 477 20.79 4.43 3.29
N TYR A 478 20.20 4.65 4.47
CA TYR A 478 18.91 5.32 4.59
C TYR A 478 19.00 6.78 4.12
N GLU A 479 20.04 7.50 4.56
CA GLU A 479 20.15 8.94 4.38
C GLU A 479 20.51 9.34 2.95
N LEU A 480 21.38 8.58 2.28
CA LEU A 480 21.93 8.93 0.96
C LEU A 480 21.77 7.81 -0.08
N GLY A 481 21.04 6.72 0.19
CA GLY A 481 21.00 5.54 -0.68
C GLY A 481 20.57 5.82 -2.13
N SER A 482 19.68 6.79 -2.36
CA SER A 482 19.29 7.22 -3.71
C SER A 482 20.41 7.96 -4.45
N LEU A 483 21.24 8.74 -3.73
CA LEU A 483 22.45 9.36 -4.28
C LEU A 483 23.61 8.37 -4.41
N LEU A 484 23.64 7.31 -3.61
CA LEU A 484 24.69 6.29 -3.69
C LEU A 484 24.39 5.22 -4.76
N CYS A 485 23.21 5.27 -5.37
CA CYS A 485 22.75 4.30 -6.38
C CYS A 485 22.88 2.85 -5.87
N VAL A 486 22.47 2.60 -4.62
CA VAL A 486 22.64 1.29 -3.95
C VAL A 486 21.99 0.16 -4.75
N ASP A 487 20.85 0.43 -5.37
CA ASP A 487 20.17 -0.50 -6.27
C ASP A 487 19.63 0.25 -7.50
N GLU A 488 20.40 0.21 -8.59
CA GLU A 488 20.00 0.78 -9.88
C GLU A 488 18.81 0.05 -10.52
N GLY A 489 18.60 -1.22 -10.18
CA GLY A 489 17.51 -2.06 -10.70
C GLY A 489 16.17 -1.81 -10.02
N ALA A 490 16.13 -0.96 -8.98
CA ALA A 490 14.92 -0.68 -8.22
C ALA A 490 13.88 0.16 -8.99
N LYS A 491 14.31 0.86 -10.05
CA LYS A 491 13.41 1.63 -10.93
C LYS A 491 12.91 0.76 -12.07
N LEU A 492 11.76 0.14 -11.84
CA LEU A 492 11.10 -0.72 -12.80
C LEU A 492 10.17 0.08 -13.73
N PRO A 493 10.19 -0.18 -15.05
CA PRO A 493 9.23 0.41 -15.97
C PRO A 493 7.83 -0.17 -15.72
N ASN A 494 6.78 0.60 -16.04
CA ASN A 494 5.39 0.14 -15.93
C ASN A 494 4.92 -0.66 -17.15
N HIS A 495 5.36 -0.23 -18.33
CA HIS A 495 4.90 -0.83 -19.59
C HIS A 495 5.62 -2.16 -19.85
N PHE A 496 4.86 -3.15 -20.31
CA PHE A 496 5.33 -4.52 -20.62
C PHE A 496 5.87 -5.33 -19.43
N VAL A 497 5.84 -4.76 -18.22
CA VAL A 497 6.22 -5.42 -16.96
C VAL A 497 5.01 -5.49 -16.06
N VAL A 498 4.38 -6.67 -15.98
CA VAL A 498 3.26 -6.91 -15.06
C VAL A 498 3.81 -7.67 -13.87
N ASP A 499 3.99 -6.98 -12.74
CA ASP A 499 4.55 -7.55 -11.52
C ASP A 499 3.44 -8.22 -10.69
N ILE A 500 3.08 -9.44 -11.10
CA ILE A 500 2.00 -10.24 -10.50
C ILE A 500 2.23 -10.47 -9.01
N GLU A 501 3.46 -10.78 -8.60
CA GLU A 501 3.78 -10.96 -7.18
C GLU A 501 3.53 -9.68 -6.40
N LYS A 502 3.95 -8.51 -6.91
CA LYS A 502 3.67 -7.24 -6.24
C LYS A 502 2.17 -6.95 -6.11
N ILE A 503 1.38 -7.21 -7.16
CA ILE A 503 -0.09 -7.04 -7.12
C ILE A 503 -0.68 -7.89 -5.99
N VAL A 504 -0.28 -9.16 -5.91
CA VAL A 504 -0.73 -10.07 -4.84
C VAL A 504 -0.28 -9.58 -3.46
N ARG A 505 1.00 -9.20 -3.32
CA ARG A 505 1.58 -8.71 -2.06
C ARG A 505 0.87 -7.47 -1.54
N ASP A 506 0.64 -6.49 -2.41
CA ASP A 506 -0.04 -5.26 -2.05
C ASP A 506 -1.48 -5.53 -1.57
N CYS A 507 -2.20 -6.42 -2.26
CA CYS A 507 -3.54 -6.85 -1.84
C CYS A 507 -3.50 -7.53 -0.46
N MET A 508 -2.61 -8.50 -0.25
CA MET A 508 -2.49 -9.20 1.04
C MET A 508 -2.13 -8.26 2.19
N LEU A 509 -1.19 -7.34 1.99
CA LEU A 509 -0.77 -6.37 3.01
C LEU A 509 -1.89 -5.41 3.42
N LEU A 510 -2.90 -5.24 2.57
CA LEU A 510 -4.03 -4.33 2.77
C LEU A 510 -5.37 -5.04 3.01
N CYS A 511 -5.37 -6.36 3.21
CA CYS A 511 -6.56 -7.12 3.50
C CYS A 511 -6.38 -7.98 4.75
N PRO A 512 -7.33 -7.97 5.70
CA PRO A 512 -7.39 -8.99 6.73
C PRO A 512 -7.70 -10.37 6.14
N ASP A 513 -7.52 -11.42 6.94
CA ASP A 513 -8.12 -12.72 6.65
C ASP A 513 -9.61 -12.72 7.05
N ASP A 514 -10.23 -13.90 7.11
CA ASP A 514 -11.48 -14.07 7.83
C ASP A 514 -11.38 -13.61 9.29
N ASP A 515 -12.51 -13.18 9.85
CA ASP A 515 -12.59 -12.62 11.22
C ASP A 515 -11.73 -11.35 11.39
N ALA A 516 -12.01 -10.34 10.57
CA ALA A 516 -11.33 -9.04 10.60
C ALA A 516 -11.45 -8.33 11.96
N LEU A 517 -10.37 -7.68 12.39
CA LEU A 517 -10.40 -6.77 13.53
C LEU A 517 -11.32 -5.57 13.23
N PRO A 518 -11.97 -4.97 14.25
CA PRO A 518 -12.79 -3.79 14.06
C PRO A 518 -12.05 -2.69 13.29
N GLY A 519 -12.65 -2.18 12.21
CA GLY A 519 -12.08 -1.11 11.37
C GLY A 519 -11.15 -1.57 10.25
N GLU A 520 -10.72 -2.83 10.23
CA GLU A 520 -10.06 -3.39 9.05
C GLU A 520 -11.04 -3.48 7.87
N VAL A 521 -10.53 -3.29 6.65
CA VAL A 521 -11.33 -3.37 5.42
C VAL A 521 -10.58 -4.11 4.33
N LEU A 522 -11.29 -4.51 3.29
CA LEU A 522 -10.72 -5.19 2.14
C LEU A 522 -10.37 -4.18 1.04
N HIS A 523 -9.27 -4.47 0.36
CA HIS A 523 -8.79 -3.73 -0.79
C HIS A 523 -8.55 -4.68 -1.96
N ASP A 524 -8.70 -4.16 -3.17
CA ASP A 524 -8.13 -4.79 -4.34
C ASP A 524 -6.84 -4.10 -4.76
N ALA A 525 -6.02 -4.84 -5.49
CA ALA A 525 -4.83 -4.32 -6.15
C ALA A 525 -4.80 -4.78 -7.60
N GLY A 526 -4.32 -3.93 -8.50
CA GLY A 526 -4.17 -4.29 -9.90
C GLY A 526 -3.21 -3.39 -10.66
N GLN A 527 -2.93 -3.75 -11.91
CA GLN A 527 -2.12 -2.92 -12.80
C GLN A 527 -2.89 -2.66 -14.10
N ASN A 528 -2.84 -1.42 -14.57
CA ASN A 528 -3.47 -1.03 -15.82
C ASN A 528 -2.61 -1.48 -17.02
N PRO A 529 -3.24 -1.94 -18.11
CA PRO A 529 -2.58 -2.05 -19.40
C PRO A 529 -2.01 -0.70 -19.87
N ILE A 530 -1.01 -0.75 -20.74
CA ILE A 530 -0.30 0.39 -21.33
C ILE A 530 -1.23 1.48 -21.85
N VAL A 531 -2.30 1.09 -22.54
CA VAL A 531 -3.21 2.04 -23.18
C VAL A 531 -4.06 2.82 -22.16
N ALA A 532 -4.33 2.19 -21.01
CA ALA A 532 -5.11 2.74 -19.90
C ALA A 532 -4.23 3.45 -18.86
N SER A 533 -2.91 3.21 -18.88
CA SER A 533 -1.95 3.95 -18.07
C SER A 533 -1.50 5.24 -18.77
N SER A 534 -1.44 6.34 -18.02
CA SER A 534 -0.79 7.57 -18.45
C SER A 534 0.68 7.65 -17.98
N ILE A 535 1.17 6.61 -17.29
CA ILE A 535 2.47 6.58 -16.62
C ILE A 535 3.25 5.34 -17.05
N GLY A 536 4.28 5.55 -17.86
CA GLY A 536 5.13 4.46 -18.37
C GLY A 536 6.43 4.20 -17.60
N ASN A 537 7.01 5.24 -17.00
CA ASN A 537 8.38 5.17 -16.46
C ASN A 537 8.46 4.56 -15.05
N THR A 538 7.33 4.45 -14.34
CA THR A 538 7.31 4.04 -12.92
C THR A 538 6.29 2.94 -12.71
N GLN A 539 6.77 1.73 -12.37
CA GLN A 539 5.93 0.60 -11.97
C GLN A 539 5.07 0.95 -10.76
N HIS A 540 3.75 0.72 -10.88
CA HIS A 540 2.81 0.97 -9.81
C HIS A 540 1.57 0.07 -9.91
N THR A 541 0.98 -0.21 -8.75
CA THR A 541 -0.32 -0.84 -8.62
C THR A 541 -1.37 0.21 -8.30
N GLN A 542 -2.58 0.02 -8.80
CA GLN A 542 -3.78 0.75 -8.43
C GLN A 542 -4.44 -0.02 -7.29
N ILE A 543 -4.81 0.70 -6.22
CA ILE A 543 -5.35 0.07 -5.00
C ILE A 543 -6.62 0.78 -4.64
N SER A 544 -7.69 0.03 -4.42
CA SER A 544 -9.00 0.59 -4.06
C SER A 544 -9.62 -0.20 -2.94
N LYS A 545 -10.38 0.46 -2.06
CA LYS A 545 -11.24 -0.24 -1.12
C LYS A 545 -12.30 -0.99 -1.91
N ALA A 546 -12.26 -2.32 -1.80
CA ALA A 546 -13.22 -3.22 -2.40
C ALA A 546 -12.99 -4.65 -1.91
N SER A 547 -14.10 -5.39 -1.83
CA SER A 547 -14.09 -6.86 -1.82
C SER A 547 -14.40 -7.43 -3.20
N VAL A 548 -14.07 -8.71 -3.43
CA VAL A 548 -14.46 -9.40 -4.68
C VAL A 548 -15.98 -9.44 -4.85
N GLU A 549 -16.74 -9.50 -3.74
CA GLU A 549 -18.21 -9.51 -3.75
C GLU A 549 -18.84 -8.23 -4.33
N GLU A 550 -18.11 -7.11 -4.35
CA GLU A 550 -18.57 -5.88 -4.97
C GLU A 550 -18.53 -5.91 -6.50
N PHE A 551 -17.82 -6.89 -7.08
CA PHE A 551 -17.63 -7.06 -8.52
C PHE A 551 -18.07 -8.47 -8.95
N PRO A 552 -19.38 -8.67 -9.22
CA PRO A 552 -19.94 -9.98 -9.57
C PRO A 552 -19.21 -10.70 -10.70
N LEU A 553 -18.63 -9.95 -11.66
CA LEU A 553 -17.82 -10.51 -12.74
C LEU A 553 -16.63 -11.31 -12.22
N MET A 554 -15.92 -10.82 -11.20
CA MET A 554 -14.73 -11.47 -10.64
C MET A 554 -15.05 -12.76 -9.88
N MET A 555 -16.32 -12.91 -9.45
CA MET A 555 -16.83 -14.12 -8.80
C MET A 555 -17.43 -15.13 -9.78
N GLN A 556 -17.63 -14.78 -11.06
CA GLN A 556 -18.19 -15.71 -12.03
C GLN A 556 -17.31 -16.96 -12.15
N GLN A 557 -17.96 -18.11 -12.24
CA GLN A 557 -17.33 -19.41 -12.42
C GLN A 557 -17.96 -20.10 -13.61
N GLN A 558 -17.15 -20.83 -14.38
CA GLN A 558 -17.59 -21.58 -15.54
C GLN A 558 -17.35 -23.08 -15.32
N SER A 559 -16.09 -23.49 -15.12
CA SER A 559 -15.72 -24.88 -14.84
C SER A 559 -14.55 -24.92 -13.85
N PRO A 560 -14.70 -24.43 -12.61
CA PRO A 560 -13.60 -24.35 -11.66
C PRO A 560 -13.09 -25.75 -11.30
N ARG A 561 -11.78 -25.95 -11.37
CA ARG A 561 -11.11 -27.22 -11.04
C ARG A 561 -10.10 -27.02 -9.92
N TRP A 562 -10.15 -27.86 -8.90
CA TRP A 562 -9.16 -27.86 -7.83
C TRP A 562 -7.81 -28.38 -8.34
N CYS A 563 -6.75 -27.61 -8.13
CA CYS A 563 -5.37 -28.03 -8.35
C CYS A 563 -4.66 -28.14 -7.00
N GLY A 564 -4.40 -29.39 -6.57
CA GLY A 564 -3.74 -29.65 -5.28
C GLY A 564 -2.34 -29.05 -5.18
N ARG A 565 -1.59 -29.01 -6.30
CA ARG A 565 -0.23 -28.43 -6.35
C ARG A 565 -0.22 -26.93 -6.08
N LEU A 566 -1.24 -26.22 -6.54
CA LEU A 566 -1.38 -24.77 -6.35
C LEU A 566 -2.21 -24.42 -5.11
N ALA A 567 -2.85 -25.41 -4.47
CA ALA A 567 -3.86 -25.21 -3.43
C ALA A 567 -4.90 -24.15 -3.83
N ALA A 568 -5.40 -24.24 -5.06
CA ALA A 568 -6.29 -23.26 -5.65
C ALA A 568 -7.35 -23.90 -6.55
N PHE A 569 -8.52 -23.27 -6.62
CA PHE A 569 -9.48 -23.51 -7.71
C PHE A 569 -9.09 -22.66 -8.91
N LEU A 570 -8.81 -23.30 -10.04
CA LEU A 570 -8.47 -22.65 -11.29
C LEU A 570 -9.68 -22.66 -12.22
N ASP A 571 -9.90 -21.56 -12.94
CA ASP A 571 -10.99 -21.44 -13.90
C ASP A 571 -10.59 -20.55 -15.09
N ILE A 572 -11.22 -20.79 -16.24
CA ILE A 572 -11.19 -19.90 -17.40
C ILE A 572 -12.60 -19.35 -17.54
N VAL A 573 -12.77 -18.08 -17.19
CA VAL A 573 -14.09 -17.45 -17.13
C VAL A 573 -14.33 -16.69 -18.43
N GLN A 574 -15.17 -17.24 -19.29
CA GLN A 574 -15.59 -16.58 -20.52
C GLN A 574 -16.52 -15.40 -20.20
N VAL A 575 -16.10 -14.21 -20.63
CA VAL A 575 -16.85 -12.97 -20.40
C VAL A 575 -17.60 -12.54 -21.67
N GLY A 576 -16.89 -12.48 -22.79
CA GLY A 576 -17.46 -12.10 -24.07
C GLY A 576 -18.19 -13.25 -24.77
N THR A 577 -18.72 -12.94 -25.94
CA THR A 577 -19.31 -13.93 -26.86
C THR A 577 -18.24 -14.69 -27.65
N SER A 578 -17.06 -14.10 -27.82
CA SER A 578 -15.89 -14.74 -28.40
C SER A 578 -15.19 -15.63 -27.37
N GLU A 579 -14.61 -16.73 -27.84
CA GLU A 579 -13.87 -17.67 -26.99
C GLU A 579 -12.60 -17.03 -26.36
N ASP A 580 -11.97 -16.09 -27.05
CA ASP A 580 -10.78 -15.37 -26.57
C ASP A 580 -11.10 -14.18 -25.64
N ALA A 581 -12.38 -13.95 -25.36
CA ALA A 581 -12.84 -12.87 -24.49
C ALA A 581 -13.04 -13.38 -23.05
N PHE A 582 -11.95 -13.68 -22.35
CA PHE A 582 -11.98 -14.34 -21.04
C PHE A 582 -10.94 -13.74 -20.06
N PHE A 583 -10.96 -14.22 -18.82
CA PHE A 583 -9.83 -14.13 -17.91
C PHE A 583 -9.57 -15.49 -17.24
N VAL A 584 -8.31 -15.74 -16.88
CA VAL A 584 -7.95 -16.88 -16.02
C VAL A 584 -8.09 -16.44 -14.57
N SER A 585 -8.74 -17.25 -13.75
CA SER A 585 -8.99 -16.99 -12.33
C SER A 585 -8.38 -18.09 -11.48
N ALA A 586 -7.80 -17.71 -10.35
CA ALA A 586 -7.42 -18.61 -9.28
C ALA A 586 -8.01 -18.14 -7.96
N HIS A 587 -8.79 -18.99 -7.30
CA HIS A 587 -9.30 -18.76 -5.95
C HIS A 587 -8.50 -19.60 -4.94
N THR A 588 -7.84 -18.96 -3.98
CA THR A 588 -6.96 -19.61 -3.01
C THR A 588 -6.91 -18.88 -1.66
N GLN A 589 -6.48 -19.56 -0.61
CA GLN A 589 -6.12 -18.95 0.67
C GLN A 589 -4.66 -18.47 0.71
N GLN A 590 -3.83 -18.89 -0.24
CA GLN A 590 -2.38 -18.60 -0.27
C GLN A 590 -1.98 -17.98 -1.63
N PRO A 591 -2.44 -16.75 -1.94
CA PRO A 591 -2.22 -16.16 -3.26
C PRO A 591 -0.75 -15.86 -3.53
N ASP A 592 0.08 -15.70 -2.50
CA ASP A 592 1.52 -15.48 -2.61
C ASP A 592 2.34 -16.78 -2.62
N SER A 593 1.70 -17.96 -2.65
CA SER A 593 2.41 -19.23 -2.71
C SER A 593 3.27 -19.27 -3.98
N LYS A 594 4.52 -19.74 -3.85
CA LYS A 594 5.46 -19.80 -4.97
C LYS A 594 4.89 -20.56 -6.18
N PRO A 595 4.23 -21.72 -6.04
CA PRO A 595 3.64 -22.43 -7.18
C PRO A 595 2.59 -21.61 -7.93
N LEU A 596 1.72 -20.88 -7.22
CA LEU A 596 0.67 -20.09 -7.86
C LEU A 596 1.25 -18.87 -8.57
N LEU A 597 2.25 -18.21 -7.98
CA LEU A 597 2.95 -17.11 -8.62
C LEU A 597 3.69 -17.57 -9.88
N GLU A 598 4.38 -18.72 -9.82
CA GLU A 598 5.04 -19.33 -10.99
C GLU A 598 4.03 -19.66 -12.10
N PHE A 599 2.83 -20.14 -11.75
CA PHE A 599 1.75 -20.39 -12.70
C PHE A 599 1.36 -19.12 -13.46
N PHE A 600 0.99 -18.02 -12.78
CA PHE A 600 0.57 -16.81 -13.48
C PHE A 600 1.72 -16.13 -14.24
N ILE A 601 2.95 -16.17 -13.72
CA ILE A 601 4.11 -15.62 -14.41
C ILE A 601 4.38 -16.42 -15.69
N GLN A 602 4.39 -17.74 -15.63
CA GLN A 602 4.64 -18.57 -16.80
C GLN A 602 3.52 -18.40 -17.83
N LEU A 603 2.26 -18.26 -17.41
CA LEU A 603 1.14 -17.97 -18.30
C LEU A 603 1.34 -16.66 -19.06
N ARG A 604 1.72 -15.59 -18.35
CA ARG A 604 2.10 -14.31 -18.97
C ARG A 604 3.25 -14.50 -19.97
N LEU A 605 4.29 -15.24 -19.60
CA LEU A 605 5.46 -15.44 -20.47
C LEU A 605 5.12 -16.22 -21.73
N ASP A 606 4.25 -17.23 -21.63
CA ASP A 606 3.78 -18.00 -22.79
C ASP A 606 2.95 -17.11 -23.74
N TYR A 607 2.12 -16.20 -23.20
CA TYR A 607 1.46 -15.17 -24.00
C TYR A 607 2.44 -14.22 -24.68
N MET A 608 3.42 -13.70 -23.95
CA MET A 608 4.42 -12.79 -24.54
C MET A 608 5.28 -13.48 -25.59
N LYS A 609 5.58 -14.77 -25.41
CA LYS A 609 6.30 -15.57 -26.41
C LYS A 609 5.48 -15.77 -27.68
N ALA A 610 4.17 -15.99 -27.55
CA ALA A 610 3.28 -16.20 -28.68
C ALA A 610 2.96 -14.90 -29.44
N PHE A 611 2.78 -13.79 -28.73
CA PHE A 611 2.21 -12.56 -29.28
C PHE A 611 3.17 -11.35 -29.28
N GLY A 612 4.35 -11.46 -28.66
CA GLY A 612 5.29 -10.35 -28.48
C GLY A 612 4.64 -9.15 -27.79
N ARG A 613 4.97 -7.94 -28.25
CA ARG A 613 4.38 -6.68 -27.73
C ARG A 613 2.95 -6.38 -28.20
N SER A 614 2.32 -7.31 -28.93
CA SER A 614 0.92 -7.14 -29.37
C SER A 614 -0.12 -7.59 -28.33
N VAL A 615 0.33 -8.20 -27.22
CA VAL A 615 -0.49 -8.53 -26.05
C VAL A 615 -0.10 -7.65 -24.86
N ASP A 616 -1.07 -7.33 -24.04
CA ASP A 616 -0.90 -6.75 -22.72
C ASP A 616 -1.83 -7.46 -21.72
N PHE A 617 -1.82 -7.08 -20.44
CA PHE A 617 -2.56 -7.80 -19.42
C PHE A 617 -3.28 -6.88 -18.45
N ASN A 618 -4.52 -7.24 -18.15
CA ASN A 618 -5.16 -6.80 -16.91
C ASN A 618 -4.92 -7.89 -15.86
N CYS A 619 -4.18 -7.54 -14.80
CA CYS A 619 -3.96 -8.42 -13.67
C CYS A 619 -4.45 -7.75 -12.39
N THR A 620 -5.27 -8.46 -11.63
CA THR A 620 -5.84 -7.97 -10.38
C THR A 620 -5.86 -9.06 -9.31
N CYS A 621 -5.80 -8.66 -8.04
CA CYS A 621 -5.98 -9.52 -6.89
C CYS A 621 -7.06 -8.90 -5.98
N HIS A 622 -8.06 -9.70 -5.61
CA HIS A 622 -9.21 -9.29 -4.80
C HIS A 622 -9.32 -10.20 -3.58
N ALA A 623 -9.52 -9.63 -2.40
CA ALA A 623 -9.86 -10.42 -1.22
C ALA A 623 -11.38 -10.65 -1.12
N SER A 624 -11.78 -11.79 -0.57
CA SER A 624 -13.19 -12.12 -0.29
C SER A 624 -13.55 -11.84 1.15
N THR A 625 -14.77 -11.34 1.37
CA THR A 625 -15.39 -11.24 2.71
C THR A 625 -15.55 -12.60 3.41
N ARG A 626 -15.45 -13.70 2.67
CA ARG A 626 -15.51 -15.07 3.18
C ARG A 626 -14.13 -15.67 3.43
N GLY A 627 -13.07 -14.87 3.32
CA GLY A 627 -11.68 -15.30 3.36
C GLY A 627 -11.19 -15.81 2.00
N GLY A 628 -9.87 -15.78 1.82
CA GLY A 628 -9.23 -16.13 0.55
C GLY A 628 -9.20 -15.00 -0.46
N PHE A 629 -8.59 -15.29 -1.61
CA PHE A 629 -8.22 -14.32 -2.62
C PHE A 629 -8.49 -14.85 -4.02
N TYR A 630 -8.89 -13.94 -4.91
CA TYR A 630 -9.08 -14.16 -6.33
C TYR A 630 -7.98 -13.43 -7.08
N VAL A 631 -7.08 -14.19 -7.72
CA VAL A 631 -6.07 -13.65 -8.63
C VAL A 631 -6.59 -13.85 -10.05
N THR A 632 -6.69 -12.77 -10.82
CA THR A 632 -7.15 -12.82 -12.21
C THR A 632 -6.10 -12.28 -13.17
N LEU A 633 -6.03 -12.90 -14.35
CA LEU A 633 -5.20 -12.47 -15.46
C LEU A 633 -6.01 -12.54 -16.75
N ALA A 634 -6.28 -11.39 -17.35
CA ALA A 634 -6.91 -11.29 -18.67
C ALA A 634 -5.85 -10.90 -19.71
N PRO A 635 -5.57 -11.75 -20.72
CA PRO A 635 -4.79 -11.33 -21.88
C PRO A 635 -5.65 -10.39 -22.74
N VAL A 636 -5.12 -9.21 -23.04
CA VAL A 636 -5.82 -8.19 -23.83
C VAL A 636 -4.96 -7.77 -25.03
N ALA A 637 -5.61 -7.37 -26.11
CA ALA A 637 -4.93 -6.76 -27.24
C ALA A 637 -4.21 -5.47 -26.80
N CYS A 638 -2.99 -5.26 -27.30
CA CYS A 638 -2.26 -4.01 -27.08
C CYS A 638 -2.87 -2.89 -27.95
N MET A 639 -3.93 -2.28 -27.43
CA MET A 639 -4.74 -1.27 -28.11
C MET A 639 -3.93 -0.04 -28.55
N ARG A 640 -4.34 0.58 -29.68
CA ARG A 640 -3.73 1.81 -30.19
C ARG A 640 -4.67 3.00 -30.03
N LYS A 641 -4.14 4.12 -29.53
CA LYS A 641 -4.83 5.40 -29.55
C LYS A 641 -4.71 6.01 -30.94
N ILE A 642 -5.83 6.31 -31.58
CA ILE A 642 -5.91 6.94 -32.90
C ILE A 642 -6.57 8.31 -32.78
N LYS A 643 -6.09 9.29 -33.54
CA LYS A 643 -6.69 10.62 -33.57
C LYS A 643 -7.90 10.62 -34.51
N VAL A 644 -9.00 11.20 -34.07
CA VAL A 644 -10.23 11.37 -34.85
C VAL A 644 -10.67 12.84 -34.83
N ALA A 645 -11.74 13.18 -35.55
CA ALA A 645 -12.25 14.55 -35.50
C ALA A 645 -12.70 14.92 -34.08
N ALA A 646 -12.56 16.19 -33.72
CA ALA A 646 -12.87 16.66 -32.37
C ALA A 646 -14.31 16.29 -31.97
N GLY A 647 -14.46 15.65 -30.81
CA GLY A 647 -15.76 15.22 -30.29
C GLY A 647 -16.28 13.89 -30.86
N GLN A 648 -15.59 13.28 -31.84
CA GLN A 648 -16.01 12.02 -32.44
C GLN A 648 -15.31 10.79 -31.85
N GLY A 649 -14.38 10.97 -30.91
CA GLY A 649 -13.66 9.88 -30.25
C GLY A 649 -14.38 9.27 -29.07
N CYS A 650 -13.72 8.28 -28.47
CA CYS A 650 -14.19 7.67 -27.23
C CYS A 650 -14.38 8.73 -26.15
N LEU A 651 -15.49 8.64 -25.40
CA LEU A 651 -15.89 9.62 -24.38
C LEU A 651 -16.04 11.07 -24.93
N GLY A 652 -16.31 11.23 -26.23
CA GLY A 652 -16.42 12.55 -26.87
C GLY A 652 -15.09 13.31 -26.94
N SER A 653 -13.95 12.61 -26.90
CA SER A 653 -12.62 13.19 -27.08
C SER A 653 -12.23 13.30 -28.57
N ASP A 654 -11.04 13.80 -28.86
CA ASP A 654 -10.39 13.75 -30.18
C ASP A 654 -9.57 12.46 -30.39
N MET A 655 -9.70 11.50 -29.46
CA MET A 655 -8.98 10.23 -29.49
C MET A 655 -9.96 9.06 -29.45
N ASP A 656 -9.73 8.08 -30.31
CA ASP A 656 -10.42 6.79 -30.30
C ASP A 656 -9.41 5.65 -30.05
N TYR A 657 -9.92 4.45 -29.79
CA TYR A 657 -9.10 3.29 -29.49
C TYR A 657 -9.38 2.22 -30.54
N LEU A 658 -8.31 1.70 -31.13
CA LEU A 658 -8.31 0.66 -32.16
C LEU A 658 -7.77 -0.64 -31.57
N ASN A 659 -8.52 -1.73 -31.73
CA ASN A 659 -7.97 -3.06 -31.53
C ASN A 659 -7.19 -3.45 -32.81
N PRO A 660 -5.85 -3.59 -32.76
CA PRO A 660 -5.06 -3.90 -33.95
C PRO A 660 -5.33 -5.30 -34.51
N ASP A 661 -5.85 -6.23 -33.70
CA ASP A 661 -6.13 -7.60 -34.10
C ASP A 661 -7.48 -7.73 -34.84
N SER A 662 -8.51 -6.97 -34.44
CA SER A 662 -9.82 -7.01 -35.12
C SER A 662 -10.04 -5.88 -36.14
N GLY A 663 -9.29 -4.78 -36.04
CA GLY A 663 -9.49 -3.57 -36.83
C GLY A 663 -10.70 -2.73 -36.38
N ASP A 664 -11.37 -3.10 -35.28
CA ASP A 664 -12.50 -2.35 -34.75
C ASP A 664 -12.06 -1.17 -33.88
N THR A 665 -12.93 -0.15 -33.81
CA THR A 665 -12.78 0.96 -32.89
C THR A 665 -13.89 0.99 -31.85
N VAL A 666 -13.64 1.62 -30.70
CA VAL A 666 -14.64 1.80 -29.64
C VAL A 666 -15.89 2.47 -30.18
N THR A 667 -15.71 3.54 -30.97
CA THR A 667 -16.83 4.29 -31.54
C THR A 667 -17.65 3.48 -32.54
N LYS A 668 -16.99 2.69 -33.41
CA LYS A 668 -17.65 1.78 -34.36
C LYS A 668 -18.54 0.77 -33.65
N LEU A 669 -18.10 0.25 -32.50
CA LEU A 669 -18.86 -0.70 -31.69
C LEU A 669 -19.83 -0.03 -30.71
N GLY A 670 -19.82 1.30 -30.64
CA GLY A 670 -20.60 2.05 -29.67
C GLY A 670 -20.25 1.69 -28.23
N LEU A 671 -18.99 1.42 -27.91
CA LEU A 671 -18.63 1.14 -26.53
C LEU A 671 -18.51 2.46 -25.74
N PRO A 672 -19.10 2.56 -24.54
CA PRO A 672 -18.95 3.76 -23.71
C PRO A 672 -17.56 3.87 -23.09
N VAL A 673 -16.81 2.76 -23.04
CA VAL A 673 -15.44 2.69 -22.54
C VAL A 673 -14.57 1.78 -23.40
N ALA A 674 -13.26 1.93 -23.28
CA ALA A 674 -12.31 1.37 -24.24
C ALA A 674 -11.56 0.14 -23.75
N THR A 675 -11.32 0.02 -22.44
CA THR A 675 -10.22 -0.81 -21.94
C THR A 675 -10.69 -1.81 -20.89
N VAL A 676 -10.20 -3.05 -20.97
CA VAL A 676 -10.23 -3.97 -19.84
C VAL A 676 -9.01 -3.63 -18.97
N ASP A 677 -9.20 -2.72 -18.02
CA ASP A 677 -8.18 -2.27 -17.05
C ASP A 677 -8.58 -2.60 -15.60
N CYS A 678 -7.78 -2.18 -14.61
CA CYS A 678 -8.03 -2.54 -13.20
C CYS A 678 -9.33 -1.98 -12.63
N SER A 679 -9.96 -1.01 -13.31
CA SER A 679 -11.25 -0.41 -12.94
C SER A 679 -12.35 -0.94 -13.85
N GLN A 680 -12.25 -0.70 -15.15
CA GLN A 680 -13.30 -1.00 -16.12
C GLN A 680 -13.47 -2.50 -16.33
N GLY A 681 -12.38 -3.28 -16.29
CA GLY A 681 -12.40 -4.73 -16.49
C GLY A 681 -13.18 -5.49 -15.43
N LYS A 682 -13.34 -4.92 -14.22
CA LYS A 682 -14.17 -5.47 -13.14
C LYS A 682 -15.55 -4.83 -13.02
N GLY A 683 -15.89 -3.90 -13.92
CA GLY A 683 -17.18 -3.21 -13.93
C GLY A 683 -17.23 -1.86 -13.22
N ASN A 684 -16.11 -1.26 -12.82
CA ASN A 684 -16.08 0.11 -12.30
C ASN A 684 -15.78 1.11 -13.43
N VAL A 685 -16.82 1.78 -13.94
CA VAL A 685 -16.80 2.49 -15.22
C VAL A 685 -16.98 4.00 -15.02
N LEU A 686 -16.15 4.81 -15.69
CA LEU A 686 -16.23 6.27 -15.70
C LEU A 686 -16.85 6.75 -17.01
N CYS A 687 -17.90 7.57 -16.95
CA CYS A 687 -18.53 8.15 -18.14
C CYS A 687 -18.78 9.66 -18.00
N VAL A 688 -18.72 10.39 -19.11
CA VAL A 688 -18.80 11.87 -19.14
C VAL A 688 -20.15 12.43 -19.57
N THR A 689 -21.01 11.64 -20.22
CA THR A 689 -22.31 12.10 -20.72
C THR A 689 -23.42 11.21 -20.21
N ARG A 690 -24.64 11.75 -20.15
CA ARG A 690 -25.83 11.00 -19.73
C ARG A 690 -26.15 9.85 -20.68
N GLU A 691 -25.95 10.03 -21.98
CA GLU A 691 -26.17 8.95 -22.94
C GLU A 691 -25.23 7.76 -22.67
N LEU A 692 -23.93 8.02 -22.45
CA LEU A 692 -22.98 6.97 -22.12
C LEU A 692 -23.25 6.36 -20.75
N TRP A 693 -23.76 7.15 -19.80
CA TRP A 693 -24.21 6.66 -18.49
C TRP A 693 -25.27 5.56 -18.63
N GLU A 694 -26.34 5.82 -19.38
CA GLU A 694 -27.41 4.84 -19.58
C GLU A 694 -26.89 3.56 -20.26
N ARG A 695 -25.96 3.69 -21.22
CA ARG A 695 -25.32 2.54 -21.87
C ARG A 695 -24.43 1.74 -20.92
N CYS A 696 -23.79 2.40 -19.96
CA CYS A 696 -23.02 1.71 -18.95
C CYS A 696 -23.91 0.88 -18.01
N LEU A 697 -25.16 1.30 -17.79
CA LEU A 697 -26.12 0.59 -16.96
C LEU A 697 -26.68 -0.69 -17.60
N GLU A 698 -26.31 -1.01 -18.84
CA GLU A 698 -26.58 -2.31 -19.48
C GLU A 698 -25.91 -3.50 -18.75
N GLY A 699 -25.02 -3.25 -17.79
CA GLY A 699 -24.50 -4.27 -16.88
C GLY A 699 -23.59 -5.30 -17.56
N ARG A 700 -23.87 -6.59 -17.37
CA ARG A 700 -23.06 -7.71 -17.89
C ARG A 700 -22.95 -7.72 -19.42
N ALA A 701 -23.96 -7.20 -20.12
CA ALA A 701 -23.96 -7.09 -21.58
C ALA A 701 -22.91 -6.09 -22.09
N LEU A 702 -22.70 -4.99 -21.36
CA LEU A 702 -21.59 -4.06 -21.62
C LEU A 702 -20.25 -4.77 -21.45
N LEU A 703 -20.03 -5.46 -20.33
CA LEU A 703 -18.77 -6.15 -20.04
C LEU A 703 -18.46 -7.23 -21.08
N SER A 704 -19.48 -7.94 -21.57
CA SER A 704 -19.35 -8.90 -22.68
C SER A 704 -18.74 -8.25 -23.92
N ARG A 705 -19.33 -7.14 -24.38
CA ARG A 705 -18.85 -6.43 -25.58
C ARG A 705 -17.48 -5.78 -25.36
N LEU A 706 -17.20 -5.30 -24.15
CA LEU A 706 -15.91 -4.72 -23.78
C LEU A 706 -14.79 -5.78 -23.84
N TYR A 707 -15.03 -6.96 -23.29
CA TYR A 707 -14.10 -8.09 -23.36
C TYR A 707 -13.96 -8.61 -24.80
N ASP A 708 -15.06 -8.71 -25.55
CA ASP A 708 -15.00 -9.04 -26.98
C ASP A 708 -14.12 -8.04 -27.73
N PHE A 709 -14.26 -6.74 -27.46
CA PHE A 709 -13.43 -5.72 -28.09
C PHE A 709 -11.96 -5.76 -27.67
N ASN A 710 -11.65 -6.14 -26.42
CA ASN A 710 -10.27 -6.20 -25.91
C ASN A 710 -9.59 -7.56 -26.13
N ARG A 711 -10.30 -8.56 -26.68
CA ARG A 711 -9.80 -9.93 -26.81
C ARG A 711 -8.51 -10.01 -27.61
N LYS A 712 -7.67 -10.98 -27.26
CA LYS A 712 -6.48 -11.35 -28.03
C LYS A 712 -6.73 -12.69 -28.76
N PRO A 713 -6.94 -12.70 -30.08
CA PRO A 713 -7.24 -13.94 -30.81
C PRO A 713 -6.17 -15.03 -30.61
N GLY A 714 -6.62 -16.25 -30.30
CA GLY A 714 -5.78 -17.41 -30.04
C GLY A 714 -5.22 -17.52 -28.61
N ALA A 715 -5.58 -16.59 -27.71
CA ALA A 715 -5.12 -16.62 -26.33
C ALA A 715 -5.75 -17.76 -25.51
N LEU A 716 -6.96 -18.21 -25.87
CA LEU A 716 -7.64 -19.28 -25.14
C LEU A 716 -6.86 -20.60 -25.16
N ALA A 717 -6.32 -20.98 -26.32
CA ALA A 717 -5.58 -22.22 -26.48
C ALA A 717 -4.36 -22.32 -25.55
N ILE A 718 -3.68 -21.19 -25.30
CA ILE A 718 -2.53 -21.12 -24.39
C ILE A 718 -2.98 -21.31 -22.94
N ALA A 719 -4.07 -20.65 -22.51
CA ALA A 719 -4.63 -20.82 -21.17
C ALA A 719 -5.10 -22.26 -20.93
N GLN A 720 -5.83 -22.85 -21.88
CA GLN A 720 -6.31 -24.23 -21.78
C GLN A 720 -5.16 -25.22 -21.66
N HIS A 721 -4.17 -25.14 -22.55
CA HIS A 721 -2.98 -26.00 -22.50
C HIS A 721 -2.27 -25.91 -21.14
N MET A 722 -2.11 -24.70 -20.62
CA MET A 722 -1.43 -24.50 -19.34
C MET A 722 -2.24 -25.00 -18.15
N LEU A 723 -3.56 -24.82 -18.18
CA LEU A 723 -4.47 -25.31 -17.17
C LEU A 723 -4.50 -26.84 -17.13
N GLU A 724 -4.60 -27.49 -18.28
CA GLU A 724 -4.53 -28.95 -18.42
C GLU A 724 -3.22 -29.50 -17.84
N LYS A 725 -2.09 -28.92 -18.21
CA LYS A 725 -0.77 -29.28 -17.70
C LYS A 725 -0.60 -29.14 -16.19
N MET A 726 -1.35 -28.25 -15.53
CA MET A 726 -1.32 -28.10 -14.06
C MET A 726 -2.26 -29.06 -13.33
N LEU A 727 -3.22 -29.64 -14.04
CA LEU A 727 -4.24 -30.54 -13.47
C LEU A 727 -3.90 -32.02 -13.68
N GLU A 728 -2.97 -32.32 -14.60
CA GLU A 728 -2.20 -33.57 -14.69
C GLU A 728 -1.13 -33.65 -13.60
#